data_AF-A0A420NNT7-F1
#
_entry.id   AF-A0A420NNT7-F1
#
_cell.length_a   1.000
_cell.length_b   1.000
_cell.length_c   1.000
_cell.angle_alpha   90.00
_cell.angle_beta   90.00
_cell.angle_gamma   90.00
#
_symmetry.space_group_name_H-M   'P 1'
#
loop_
_entity.id
_entity.type
_entity.pdbx_description
1 polymer ?
#
loop_
_entity_poly.entity_id
_entity_poly.type
_entity_poly.pdbx_seq_one_letter_code
_entity_poly.pdbx_strand_id
1 'polypeptide(L)'
;MPSHSSIGFIGFSPEKAKIAEALQLHLYGTIRVYDTFSDSVELIGAGQVQRSDSVHHVVQHSQIVWIEEKDAEALSETLLGSSSGLIHSLPKDASLMLECLALPDYYQGLASRFTEAGRTDIKILDCSVVAPSSRTKSSIWISGSGAAVENVAFLSKAHDNVHVISGGLGAANKLRLTSYLMEATHAVTAAEATGLASKAGIDADEIYSIIINAAGNSSAYEELVPHMLQGNSHVKPSIESLLHNINIVTSSSKSLNFPLPLCSASEQVCLLASTQGYGLEHVSSLVKLFESQHQKATPTDATGNYASKTSIDVTPPKTPPSVATIGMVGLGAMGQGMAQSLVRAGFSVQGYDVWAPSVEKFAASGPSGMSIAASSPAEAAKGTAALILMVQNAVQAWDVLFGAGKAAEELSDGATVILSSTVPPSEARRIGDKLESLGRGLSLVDAPVSGGVARAAKGDLTMICSGTGLALGSVRGIILAMAGKESNIYNVKGGVGAASSAKLINQLLAGVHIATAAESLAFASRLGLDTRQVYDIFNESTAWSWMFQNRATQMLDADWTPHSALAIFVKDLGIVLNEAKRLASYTPMSAVAHTLYIDGAARGWAKESDAGVVRLWEAAGSDVSGSASVKVSSPAAYQESVKSLPAKATLAALPAEYTTDLIESTKARVDSGAMPVLVALDDDPTGTQTCNNIDVLAVWDVGTLKEQFATDCRGFFILTNSRALPPTEARELIVEIITNVNKAAEESGKAFEIVLRGDSTLRGHLPEEPEAVEEVLGKSDGWVFAPFFRQGGRFTIDDVHYVQEDDQLVPAAQTPFAQDATFGYKNSNLRQYILEKCGSRFTASSFTSITLEDLRCGGPAKVEEKLLSGERGADRVIIVNAVADSDMNVFVAGLLAAEEKGYRFIYRTAAAFVSSRLGIKEIPPKSWAEVSLKADVDAPRTGGLILAGSYVPKTTAQLKALRERRGTDLEVIELDVAQLIESAEQEQKIVDSAISETTRLISAGRDVLVMTSRTLIKTDEAISSLEIGSKVAAALVRLLVNIQVRPRYIIAKGGITSSDAATKGLKMRRALIVGQAAPGVPLWRCNEETSRHRSVPFVVFPGNVGSETTLAEIVEQWAL
;
A
#
# COMPACT_ATOMS: atom_id res chain seq x y z
N MET A 1 24.05 21.33 19.30
CA MET A 1 23.90 22.74 19.69
C MET A 1 24.25 22.90 21.16
N PRO A 2 25.13 23.83 21.55
CA PRO A 2 25.28 24.19 22.96
C PRO A 2 23.98 24.81 23.46
N SER A 3 23.69 24.59 24.74
CA SER A 3 22.40 24.82 25.42
C SER A 3 21.89 26.28 25.48
N HIS A 4 22.39 27.22 24.67
CA HIS A 4 22.09 28.66 24.77
C HIS A 4 22.15 29.42 23.43
N SER A 5 21.62 28.87 22.33
CA SER A 5 21.59 29.59 21.04
C SER A 5 20.33 30.47 20.94
N SER A 6 20.50 31.75 20.61
CA SER A 6 19.40 32.69 20.37
C SER A 6 19.03 32.74 18.88
N ILE A 7 17.73 32.73 18.58
CA ILE A 7 17.19 32.74 17.22
C ILE A 7 16.41 34.03 16.99
N GLY A 8 16.68 34.71 15.89
CA GLY A 8 16.00 35.92 15.45
C GLY A 8 15.21 35.67 14.17
N PHE A 9 13.96 36.11 14.11
CA PHE A 9 13.13 36.08 12.91
C PHE A 9 12.88 37.51 12.42
N ILE A 10 13.06 37.74 11.13
CA ILE A 10 12.81 39.00 10.42
C ILE A 10 11.84 38.68 9.27
N GLY A 11 10.64 39.28 9.31
CA GLY A 11 9.53 38.83 8.47
C GLY A 11 8.90 37.57 9.06
N PHE A 12 7.60 37.62 9.33
CA PHE A 12 6.95 36.62 10.19
C PHE A 12 5.63 36.12 9.58
N SER A 13 5.69 35.02 8.84
CA SER A 13 4.52 34.31 8.29
C SER A 13 3.86 33.36 9.33
N PRO A 14 2.57 33.01 9.17
CA PRO A 14 1.88 32.05 10.06
C PRO A 14 2.57 30.70 10.15
N GLU A 15 3.15 30.21 9.06
CA GLU A 15 3.89 28.95 8.99
C GLU A 15 5.17 29.03 9.82
N LYS A 16 5.90 30.15 9.74
CA LYS A 16 7.05 30.41 10.61
C LYS A 16 6.68 30.57 12.07
N ALA A 17 5.51 31.13 12.36
CA ALA A 17 5.02 31.22 13.74
C ALA A 17 4.91 29.84 14.38
N LYS A 18 4.31 28.88 13.66
CA LYS A 18 4.21 27.48 14.10
C LYS A 18 5.59 26.84 14.29
N ILE A 19 6.53 27.10 13.39
CA ILE A 19 7.91 26.60 13.51
C ILE A 19 8.62 27.22 14.73
N ALA A 20 8.46 28.53 14.95
CA ALA A 20 9.04 29.23 16.09
C ALA A 20 8.48 28.71 17.43
N GLU A 21 7.18 28.44 17.51
CA GLU A 21 6.53 27.79 18.65
C GLU A 21 7.09 26.38 18.90
N ALA A 22 7.22 25.57 17.86
CA ALA A 22 7.81 24.23 17.97
C ALA A 22 9.28 24.28 18.44
N LEU A 23 10.05 25.24 17.93
CA LEU A 23 11.42 25.48 18.37
C LEU A 23 11.51 25.89 19.84
N GLN A 24 10.57 26.70 20.34
CA GLN A 24 10.49 27.07 21.75
C GLN A 24 10.24 25.86 22.66
N LEU A 25 9.40 24.92 22.23
CA LEU A 25 9.09 23.70 22.98
C LEU A 25 10.30 22.75 23.08
N HIS A 26 11.15 22.71 22.05
CA HIS A 26 12.25 21.75 21.95
C HIS A 26 13.63 22.32 22.32
N LEU A 27 13.79 23.65 22.31
CA LEU A 27 15.06 24.33 22.57
C LEU A 27 14.91 25.30 23.74
N TYR A 28 15.77 25.16 24.76
CA TYR A 28 15.86 26.08 25.91
C TYR A 28 16.56 27.42 25.55
N GLY A 29 16.15 28.09 24.45
CA GLY A 29 16.77 29.30 23.89
C GLY A 29 15.84 30.50 23.78
N THR A 30 16.39 31.72 23.69
CA THR A 30 15.62 32.97 23.51
C THR A 30 15.26 33.19 22.04
N ILE A 31 13.97 33.43 21.76
CA ILE A 31 13.45 33.76 20.42
C ILE A 31 13.14 35.25 20.34
N ARG A 32 13.59 35.90 19.26
CA ARG A 32 13.32 37.31 18.96
C ARG A 32 12.62 37.42 17.63
N VAL A 33 11.61 38.29 17.55
CA VAL A 33 10.82 38.47 16.33
C VAL A 33 10.72 39.95 15.99
N TYR A 34 11.00 40.27 14.73
CA TYR A 34 10.65 41.54 14.09
C TYR A 34 9.67 41.25 12.95
N ASP A 35 8.46 41.77 13.08
CA ASP A 35 7.39 41.60 12.10
C ASP A 35 7.17 42.91 11.33
N THR A 36 7.36 42.86 10.01
CA THR A 36 7.15 43.98 9.09
C THR A 36 5.69 44.16 8.67
N PHE A 37 4.77 43.24 9.02
CA PHE A 37 3.46 43.10 8.38
C PHE A 37 2.23 43.26 9.29
N SER A 38 2.37 43.59 10.59
CA SER A 38 1.31 43.31 11.57
C SER A 38 -0.05 43.98 11.33
N ASP A 39 -1.12 43.21 11.52
CA ASP A 39 -2.27 43.62 12.35
C ASP A 39 -2.94 42.47 13.15
N SER A 40 -2.50 41.20 13.06
CA SER A 40 -2.97 40.14 13.97
C SER A 40 -2.05 38.91 13.99
N VAL A 41 -1.16 38.84 14.97
CA VAL A 41 -0.48 37.58 15.35
C VAL A 41 -0.63 37.41 16.86
N GLU A 42 -1.80 36.90 17.26
CA GLU A 42 -2.21 36.70 18.66
C GLU A 42 -1.79 35.32 19.22
N LEU A 43 -1.06 34.50 18.45
CA LEU A 43 -0.98 33.06 18.72
C LEU A 43 0.23 32.53 19.52
N ILE A 44 1.29 33.31 19.74
CA ILE A 44 2.47 32.76 20.41
C ILE A 44 2.28 32.72 21.93
N GLY A 45 2.02 31.52 22.45
CA GLY A 45 1.90 31.24 23.88
C GLY A 45 3.20 31.45 24.68
N ALA A 46 3.13 32.38 25.64
CA ALA A 46 3.91 32.50 26.89
C ALA A 46 5.45 32.66 26.86
N GLY A 47 5.93 33.76 27.47
CA GLY A 47 7.06 33.76 28.42
C GLY A 47 8.44 34.21 27.93
N GLN A 48 8.89 33.85 26.72
CA GLN A 48 10.28 34.07 26.28
C GLN A 48 10.47 34.65 24.88
N VAL A 49 9.40 34.92 24.13
CA VAL A 49 9.48 35.61 22.83
C VAL A 49 9.57 37.12 23.05
N GLN A 50 10.71 37.71 22.67
CA GLN A 50 10.91 39.16 22.74
C GLN A 50 10.57 39.78 21.38
N ARG A 51 9.42 40.48 21.31
CA ARG A 51 9.15 41.38 20.18
C ARG A 51 10.10 42.57 20.25
N SER A 52 10.65 42.97 19.11
CA SER A 52 11.52 44.11 19.01
C SER A 52 11.00 45.07 17.95
N ASP A 53 11.09 46.37 18.22
CA ASP A 53 10.77 47.42 17.24
C ASP A 53 11.96 47.70 16.30
N SER A 54 13.06 46.95 16.43
CA SER A 54 14.29 47.16 15.67
C SER A 54 14.87 45.86 15.13
N VAL A 55 14.99 45.77 13.80
CA VAL A 55 15.66 44.68 13.10
C VAL A 55 17.11 44.52 13.59
N HIS A 56 17.80 45.64 13.81
CA HIS A 56 19.20 45.65 14.28
C HIS A 56 19.33 44.99 15.66
N HIS A 57 18.35 45.20 16.54
CA HIS A 57 18.33 44.57 17.85
C HIS A 57 18.10 43.06 17.77
N VAL A 58 17.23 42.59 16.86
CA VAL A 58 17.02 41.15 16.61
C VAL A 58 18.32 40.51 16.13
N VAL A 59 19.00 41.13 15.17
CA VAL A 59 20.24 40.61 14.59
C VAL A 59 21.38 40.57 15.60
N GLN A 60 21.66 41.67 16.32
CA GLN A 60 22.79 41.78 17.24
C GLN A 60 22.76 40.76 18.39
N HIS A 61 21.57 40.25 18.75
CA HIS A 61 21.38 39.35 19.87
C HIS A 61 21.05 37.92 19.46
N SER A 62 21.15 37.57 18.17
CA SER A 62 20.79 36.26 17.63
C SER A 62 21.97 35.59 16.95
N GLN A 63 22.26 34.34 17.33
CA GLN A 63 23.29 33.52 16.69
C GLN A 63 22.80 32.90 15.38
N ILE A 64 21.48 32.74 15.25
CA ILE A 64 20.81 32.31 14.02
C ILE A 64 19.78 33.37 13.68
N VAL A 65 19.82 33.86 12.44
CA VAL A 65 18.86 34.85 11.95
C VAL A 65 18.16 34.27 10.74
N TRP A 66 16.83 34.15 10.81
CA TRP A 66 15.98 33.75 9.70
C TRP A 66 15.29 34.98 9.13
N ILE A 67 15.55 35.25 7.84
CA ILE A 67 15.01 36.40 7.13
C ILE A 67 14.05 35.92 6.04
N GLU A 68 12.81 36.42 6.07
CA GLU A 68 11.85 36.36 4.98
C GLU A 68 11.83 37.69 4.24
N GLU A 69 12.03 37.66 2.93
CA GLU A 69 11.85 38.85 2.10
C GLU A 69 11.11 38.50 0.83
N LYS A 70 10.27 39.43 0.38
CA LYS A 70 9.40 39.24 -0.78
C LYS A 70 10.16 39.05 -2.10
N ASP A 71 11.34 39.63 -2.23
CA ASP A 71 12.14 39.59 -3.45
C ASP A 71 13.63 39.87 -3.16
N ALA A 72 14.46 39.60 -4.17
CA ALA A 72 15.91 39.71 -4.08
C ALA A 72 16.42 41.15 -3.86
N GLU A 73 15.66 42.16 -4.30
CA GLU A 73 16.00 43.57 -4.11
C GLU A 73 15.79 43.97 -2.65
N ALA A 74 14.62 43.63 -2.09
CA ALA A 74 14.31 43.81 -0.68
C ALA A 74 15.33 43.08 0.22
N LEU A 75 15.67 41.83 -0.11
CA LEU A 75 16.70 41.11 0.64
C LEU A 75 18.08 41.76 0.55
N SER A 76 18.45 42.25 -0.63
CA SER A 76 19.73 42.96 -0.80
C SER A 76 19.76 44.26 -0.01
N GLU A 77 18.68 45.03 0.02
CA GLU A 77 18.59 46.26 0.81
C GLU A 77 18.61 45.97 2.31
N THR A 78 17.85 44.97 2.77
CA THR A 78 17.85 44.52 4.17
C THR A 78 19.24 44.09 4.62
N LEU A 79 20.01 43.40 3.78
CA LEU A 79 21.36 42.93 4.15
C LEU A 79 22.46 43.97 3.94
N LEU A 80 22.42 44.72 2.85
CA LEU A 80 23.55 45.51 2.31
C LEU A 80 23.23 47.00 2.10
N GLY A 81 22.03 47.47 2.47
CA GLY A 81 21.61 48.86 2.29
C GLY A 81 22.54 49.87 2.95
N SER A 82 22.77 51.01 2.28
CA SER A 82 23.80 51.98 2.66
C SER A 82 23.58 52.67 4.03
N SER A 83 22.34 52.73 4.52
CA SER A 83 21.97 53.33 5.82
C SER A 83 21.25 52.37 6.77
N SER A 84 20.84 51.19 6.29
CA SER A 84 19.95 50.23 6.95
C SER A 84 20.47 48.77 6.95
N GLY A 85 21.57 48.49 6.27
CA GLY A 85 22.08 47.14 6.03
C GLY A 85 22.54 46.40 7.29
N LEU A 86 22.09 45.16 7.44
CA LEU A 86 22.35 44.34 8.63
C LEU A 86 23.74 43.69 8.66
N ILE A 87 24.49 43.71 7.55
CA ILE A 87 25.76 42.99 7.40
C ILE A 87 26.80 43.32 8.49
N HIS A 88 26.87 44.56 8.95
CA HIS A 88 27.80 44.98 10.02
C HIS A 88 27.23 44.77 11.43
N SER A 89 25.93 44.50 11.55
CA SER A 89 25.23 44.25 12.82
C SER A 89 25.19 42.78 13.20
N LEU A 90 25.46 41.86 12.25
CA LEU A 90 25.50 40.42 12.48
C LEU A 90 26.65 40.04 13.44
N PRO A 91 26.38 39.25 14.50
CA PRO A 91 27.43 38.72 15.37
C PRO A 91 28.47 37.90 14.61
N LYS A 92 29.65 37.74 15.21
CA LYS A 92 30.69 36.87 14.67
C LYS A 92 30.19 35.42 14.61
N ASP A 93 30.51 34.71 13.53
CA ASP A 93 30.16 33.29 13.32
C ASP A 93 28.65 32.99 13.25
N ALA A 94 27.81 34.02 13.05
CA ALA A 94 26.36 33.87 12.96
C ALA A 94 25.93 33.08 11.71
N SER A 95 24.78 32.40 11.81
CA SER A 95 24.16 31.67 10.70
C SER A 95 22.92 32.39 10.20
N LEU A 96 22.85 32.60 8.89
CA LEU A 96 21.80 33.34 8.22
C LEU A 96 20.99 32.39 7.34
N MET A 97 19.70 32.24 7.65
CA MET A 97 18.74 31.48 6.86
C MET A 97 17.89 32.45 6.04
N LEU A 98 17.99 32.33 4.71
CA LEU A 98 17.42 33.30 3.78
C LEU A 98 16.30 32.68 2.96
N GLU A 99 15.08 33.12 3.21
CA GLU A 99 13.90 32.73 2.45
C GLU A 99 13.50 33.87 1.51
N CYS A 100 13.85 33.71 0.25
CA CYS A 100 13.59 34.69 -0.78
C CYS A 100 13.62 33.99 -2.14
N LEU A 101 12.53 34.10 -2.91
CA LEU A 101 12.50 33.57 -4.27
C LEU A 101 13.28 34.52 -5.19
N ALA A 102 14.37 34.03 -5.79
CA ALA A 102 15.29 34.85 -6.56
C ALA A 102 15.81 34.12 -7.81
N LEU A 103 16.42 34.89 -8.73
CA LEU A 103 17.12 34.31 -9.88
C LEU A 103 18.26 33.38 -9.41
N PRO A 104 18.58 32.30 -10.15
CA PRO A 104 19.53 31.26 -9.69
C PRO A 104 20.91 31.76 -9.24
N ASP A 105 21.43 32.83 -9.85
CA ASP A 105 22.76 33.36 -9.56
C ASP A 105 22.80 34.33 -8.37
N TYR A 106 21.62 34.75 -7.87
CA TYR A 106 21.50 35.77 -6.83
C TYR A 106 22.28 35.40 -5.55
N TYR A 107 22.09 34.17 -5.07
CA TYR A 107 22.71 33.70 -3.82
C TYR A 107 24.24 33.56 -3.92
N GLN A 108 24.77 33.23 -5.11
CA GLN A 108 26.22 33.22 -5.35
C GLN A 108 26.79 34.63 -5.35
N GLY A 109 26.10 35.58 -6.00
CA GLY A 109 26.45 37.00 -5.94
C GLY A 109 26.36 37.56 -4.51
N LEU A 110 25.36 37.15 -3.73
CA LEU A 110 25.21 37.53 -2.33
C LEU A 110 26.40 37.05 -1.48
N ALA A 111 26.80 35.78 -1.60
CA ALA A 111 27.97 35.26 -0.88
C ALA A 111 29.27 36.01 -1.25
N SER A 112 29.42 36.40 -2.52
CA SER A 112 30.56 37.21 -2.98
C SER A 112 30.57 38.59 -2.31
N ARG A 113 29.41 39.25 -2.20
CA ARG A 113 29.27 40.55 -1.51
C ARG A 113 29.58 40.47 -0.01
N PHE A 114 29.23 39.37 0.65
CA PHE A 114 29.64 39.14 2.06
C PHE A 114 31.16 38.97 2.19
N THR A 115 31.79 38.33 1.20
CA THR A 115 33.26 38.17 1.14
C THR A 115 33.95 39.54 0.93
N GLU A 116 33.44 40.36 0.01
CA GLU A 116 33.93 41.71 -0.26
C GLU A 116 33.79 42.64 0.95
N ALA A 117 32.73 42.49 1.74
CA ALA A 117 32.51 43.20 2.99
C ALA A 117 33.38 42.66 4.16
N GLY A 118 34.23 41.66 3.92
CA GLY A 118 35.12 41.07 4.93
C GLY A 118 34.42 40.16 5.96
N ARG A 119 33.20 39.70 5.68
CA ARG A 119 32.35 38.90 6.57
C ARG A 119 32.32 37.42 6.18
N THR A 120 33.49 36.83 5.95
CA THR A 120 33.62 35.38 5.63
C THR A 120 33.33 34.47 6.82
N ASP A 121 33.17 35.05 8.02
CA ASP A 121 32.76 34.35 9.23
C ASP A 121 31.26 33.99 9.24
N ILE A 122 30.44 34.65 8.42
CA ILE A 122 29.00 34.41 8.36
C ILE A 122 28.68 33.18 7.52
N LYS A 123 27.88 32.27 8.08
CA LYS A 123 27.39 31.08 7.39
C LYS A 123 26.03 31.39 6.77
N ILE A 124 25.95 31.34 5.44
CA ILE A 124 24.72 31.64 4.70
C ILE A 124 24.06 30.33 4.24
N LEU A 125 22.76 30.23 4.43
CA LEU A 125 21.88 29.22 3.88
C LEU A 125 20.71 29.88 3.16
N ASP A 126 20.28 29.30 2.06
CA ASP A 126 18.95 29.56 1.53
C ASP A 126 17.97 28.52 2.05
N CYS A 127 16.73 28.95 2.26
CA CYS A 127 15.67 28.06 2.69
C CYS A 127 14.34 28.38 2.02
N SER A 128 13.43 27.42 2.04
CA SER A 128 12.04 27.60 1.61
C SER A 128 11.13 26.80 2.53
N VAL A 129 10.12 27.46 3.10
CA VAL A 129 9.05 26.80 3.84
C VAL A 129 7.94 26.48 2.86
N VAL A 130 7.57 25.20 2.80
CA VAL A 130 6.47 24.73 1.96
C VAL A 130 5.32 24.35 2.88
N ALA A 131 4.18 25.02 2.67
CA ALA A 131 2.96 24.80 3.43
C ALA A 131 2.46 23.34 3.28
N PRO A 132 1.72 22.81 4.26
CA PRO A 132 1.11 21.49 4.15
C PRO A 132 0.05 21.49 3.04
N SER A 133 -0.21 20.30 2.49
CA SER A 133 -1.31 20.03 1.56
C SER A 133 -2.32 19.05 2.16
N SER A 134 -3.42 18.75 1.45
CA SER A 134 -4.33 17.64 1.80
C SER A 134 -3.62 16.30 2.01
N ARG A 135 -2.45 16.12 1.38
CA ARG A 135 -1.68 14.87 1.34
C ARG A 135 -0.35 14.93 2.10
N THR A 136 0.19 16.11 2.38
CA THR A 136 1.58 16.27 2.79
C THR A 136 1.69 17.21 3.99
N LYS A 137 2.57 16.87 4.95
CA LYS A 137 2.93 17.80 6.02
C LYS A 137 3.69 19.01 5.44
N SER A 138 3.79 20.09 6.23
CA SER A 138 4.72 21.18 5.90
C SER A 138 6.13 20.63 5.74
N SER A 139 6.96 21.30 4.95
CA SER A 139 8.37 20.94 4.80
C SER A 139 9.26 22.18 4.81
N ILE A 140 10.52 22.00 5.25
CA ILE A 140 11.54 23.04 5.21
C ILE A 140 12.67 22.54 4.31
N TRP A 141 12.91 23.23 3.20
CA TRP A 141 14.00 22.92 2.28
C TRP A 141 15.16 23.85 2.60
N ILE A 142 16.36 23.30 2.80
CA ILE A 142 17.54 24.07 3.15
C ILE A 142 18.72 23.69 2.25
N SER A 143 19.54 24.67 1.89
CA SER A 143 20.84 24.40 1.28
C SER A 143 21.89 25.44 1.66
N GLY A 144 23.15 25.04 1.54
CA GLY A 144 24.30 25.82 1.96
C GLY A 144 25.56 24.96 2.01
N SER A 145 26.63 25.49 2.59
CA SER A 145 27.83 24.67 2.87
C SER A 145 27.54 23.64 3.97
N GLY A 146 28.29 22.53 4.01
CA GLY A 146 28.10 21.49 5.05
C GLY A 146 28.16 22.05 6.48
N ALA A 147 29.09 22.98 6.74
CA ALA A 147 29.21 23.66 8.03
C ALA A 147 28.02 24.59 8.35
N ALA A 148 27.38 25.16 7.33
CA ALA A 148 26.18 25.98 7.51
C ALA A 148 24.95 25.10 7.80
N VAL A 149 24.80 23.98 7.08
CA VAL A 149 23.70 23.02 7.28
C VAL A 149 23.78 22.35 8.66
N GLU A 150 24.97 21.95 9.10
CA GLU A 150 25.17 21.37 10.44
C GLU A 150 24.74 22.33 11.56
N ASN A 151 24.97 23.63 11.35
CA ASN A 151 24.57 24.70 12.25
C ASN A 151 23.05 24.88 12.37
N VAL A 152 22.25 24.29 11.48
CA VAL A 152 20.79 24.32 11.57
C VAL A 152 20.17 22.92 11.71
N ALA A 153 21.00 21.91 11.99
CA ALA A 153 20.56 20.52 12.17
C ALA A 153 19.59 20.31 13.35
N PHE A 154 19.43 21.30 14.25
CA PHE A 154 18.40 21.25 15.27
C PHE A 154 16.98 21.37 14.70
N LEU A 155 16.81 21.94 13.50
CA LEU A 155 15.51 22.08 12.85
C LEU A 155 14.84 20.73 12.64
N SER A 156 15.61 19.68 12.33
CA SER A 156 15.08 18.32 12.17
C SER A 156 14.56 17.71 13.48
N LYS A 157 14.84 18.32 14.63
CA LYS A 157 14.26 17.94 15.93
C LYS A 157 12.99 18.72 16.27
N ALA A 158 12.78 19.87 15.63
CA ALA A 158 11.64 20.75 15.87
C ALA A 158 10.59 20.69 14.76
N HIS A 159 10.94 20.11 13.61
CA HIS A 159 10.06 19.95 12.46
C HIS A 159 10.34 18.60 11.79
N ASP A 160 9.29 17.78 11.65
CA ASP A 160 9.41 16.39 11.19
C ASP A 160 9.92 16.24 9.75
N ASN A 161 9.81 17.30 8.95
CA ASN A 161 10.08 17.25 7.51
C ASN A 161 11.04 18.36 7.08
N VAL A 162 12.35 18.11 7.23
CA VAL A 162 13.42 19.04 6.81
C VAL A 162 14.30 18.35 5.78
N HIS A 163 14.39 18.92 4.58
CA HIS A 163 15.18 18.37 3.49
C HIS A 163 16.43 19.21 3.24
N VAL A 164 17.59 18.56 3.21
CA VAL A 164 18.85 19.18 2.78
C VAL A 164 19.00 18.97 1.27
N ILE A 165 19.01 20.06 0.53
CA ILE A 165 19.05 20.03 -0.94
C ILE A 165 20.50 20.03 -1.41
N SER A 166 20.83 19.05 -2.26
CA SER A 166 22.15 18.91 -2.86
C SER A 166 22.37 20.01 -3.91
N GLY A 167 23.59 20.52 -4.02
CA GLY A 167 23.95 21.58 -4.98
C GLY A 167 24.52 22.87 -4.37
N GLY A 168 24.64 22.93 -3.04
CA GLY A 168 25.22 24.08 -2.33
C GLY A 168 24.26 25.26 -2.20
N LEU A 169 24.79 26.44 -1.85
CA LEU A 169 23.98 27.63 -1.62
C LEU A 169 23.17 28.03 -2.87
N GLY A 170 21.86 28.20 -2.70
CA GLY A 170 20.88 28.52 -3.74
C GLY A 170 20.12 27.29 -4.29
N ALA A 171 20.43 26.07 -3.86
CA ALA A 171 19.78 24.87 -4.35
C ALA A 171 18.32 24.72 -3.88
N ALA A 172 17.99 25.13 -2.65
CA ALA A 172 16.62 25.13 -2.13
C ALA A 172 15.76 26.16 -2.88
N ASN A 173 16.30 27.34 -3.19
CA ASN A 173 15.65 28.32 -4.06
C ASN A 173 15.40 27.75 -5.47
N LYS A 174 16.38 27.10 -6.08
CA LYS A 174 16.23 26.43 -7.40
C LYS A 174 15.16 25.32 -7.36
N LEU A 175 15.12 24.53 -6.29
CA LEU A 175 14.09 23.52 -6.09
C LEU A 175 12.71 24.17 -5.95
N ARG A 176 12.61 25.30 -5.25
CA ARG A 176 11.37 26.08 -5.10
C ARG A 176 10.88 26.67 -6.42
N LEU A 177 11.77 27.18 -7.28
CA LEU A 177 11.42 27.60 -8.64
C LEU A 177 10.80 26.45 -9.44
N THR A 178 11.39 25.26 -9.33
CA THR A 178 10.89 24.06 -10.00
C THR A 178 9.53 23.61 -9.43
N SER A 179 9.32 23.72 -8.10
CA SER A 179 8.04 23.42 -7.44
C SER A 179 6.94 24.37 -7.93
N TYR A 180 7.22 25.67 -8.02
CA TYR A 180 6.25 26.67 -8.47
C TYR A 180 5.84 26.48 -9.93
N LEU A 181 6.75 25.99 -10.79
CA LEU A 181 6.40 25.58 -12.15
C LEU A 181 5.27 24.53 -12.13
N MET A 182 5.43 23.48 -11.31
CA MET A 182 4.45 22.41 -11.19
C MET A 182 3.15 22.90 -10.54
N GLU A 183 3.23 23.63 -9.43
CA GLU A 183 2.06 24.18 -8.73
C GLU A 183 1.21 25.06 -9.66
N ALA A 184 1.83 25.96 -10.42
CA ALA A 184 1.11 26.86 -11.32
C ALA A 184 0.49 26.12 -12.51
N THR A 185 1.25 25.21 -13.14
CA THR A 185 0.73 24.43 -14.27
C THR A 185 -0.41 23.52 -13.84
N HIS A 186 -0.30 22.84 -12.69
CA HIS A 186 -1.38 22.03 -12.14
C HIS A 186 -2.62 22.87 -11.77
N ALA A 187 -2.44 24.05 -11.17
CA ALA A 187 -3.56 24.93 -10.81
C ALA A 187 -4.35 25.42 -12.05
N VAL A 188 -3.64 25.89 -13.08
CA VAL A 188 -4.28 26.32 -14.34
C VAL A 188 -4.94 25.13 -15.05
N THR A 189 -4.31 23.96 -15.05
CA THR A 189 -4.87 22.74 -15.66
C THR A 189 -6.13 22.28 -14.93
N ALA A 190 -6.17 22.35 -13.60
CA ALA A 190 -7.36 22.04 -12.81
C ALA A 190 -8.53 22.99 -13.14
N ALA A 191 -8.25 24.28 -13.32
CA ALA A 191 -9.24 25.27 -13.75
C ALA A 191 -9.74 25.01 -15.17
N GLU A 192 -8.84 24.72 -16.11
CA GLU A 192 -9.18 24.36 -17.50
C GLU A 192 -10.05 23.09 -17.57
N ALA A 193 -9.67 22.05 -16.82
CA ALA A 193 -10.39 20.79 -16.73
C ALA A 193 -11.81 20.99 -16.17
N THR A 194 -11.93 21.75 -15.07
CA THR A 194 -13.22 22.06 -14.43
C THR A 194 -14.12 22.88 -15.36
N GLY A 195 -13.59 23.89 -16.03
CA GLY A 195 -14.35 24.68 -17.01
C GLY A 195 -14.81 23.86 -18.22
N LEU A 196 -13.96 22.95 -18.73
CA LEU A 196 -14.36 22.04 -19.80
C LEU A 196 -15.45 21.06 -19.35
N ALA A 197 -15.36 20.52 -18.12
CA ALA A 197 -16.37 19.64 -17.55
C ALA A 197 -17.74 20.35 -17.44
N SER A 198 -17.72 21.59 -16.95
CA SER A 198 -18.90 22.46 -16.85
C SER A 198 -19.54 22.69 -18.23
N LYS A 199 -18.75 23.06 -19.25
CA LYS A 199 -19.24 23.23 -20.63
C LYS A 199 -19.74 21.92 -21.26
N ALA A 200 -19.18 20.78 -20.87
CA ALA A 200 -19.63 19.48 -21.33
C ALA A 200 -20.95 19.03 -20.66
N GLY A 201 -21.46 19.79 -19.68
CA GLY A 201 -22.72 19.51 -18.99
C GLY A 201 -22.63 18.34 -18.01
N ILE A 202 -21.43 18.05 -17.50
CA ILE A 202 -21.20 16.99 -16.53
C ILE A 202 -21.26 17.59 -15.13
N ASP A 203 -21.83 16.84 -14.18
CA ASP A 203 -21.84 17.22 -12.77
C ASP A 203 -20.40 17.33 -12.23
N ALA A 204 -20.05 18.50 -11.71
CA ALA A 204 -18.68 18.82 -11.35
C ALA A 204 -18.23 18.11 -10.05
N ASP A 205 -19.15 17.85 -9.12
CA ASP A 205 -18.88 17.06 -7.91
C ASP A 205 -18.64 15.58 -8.27
N GLU A 206 -19.43 15.05 -9.22
CA GLU A 206 -19.23 13.70 -9.75
C GLU A 206 -17.86 13.57 -10.43
N ILE A 207 -17.50 14.52 -11.29
CA ILE A 207 -16.17 14.57 -11.93
C ILE A 207 -15.03 14.66 -10.91
N TYR A 208 -15.18 15.49 -9.89
CA TYR A 208 -14.21 15.61 -8.81
C TYR A 208 -13.99 14.26 -8.11
N SER A 209 -15.06 13.56 -7.74
CA SER A 209 -15.00 12.27 -7.05
C SER A 209 -14.33 11.16 -7.87
N ILE A 210 -14.47 11.23 -9.20
CA ILE A 210 -13.81 10.33 -10.15
C ILE A 210 -12.32 10.65 -10.22
N ILE A 211 -11.97 11.93 -10.44
CA ILE A 211 -10.59 12.34 -10.73
C ILE A 211 -9.67 12.13 -9.54
N ILE A 212 -10.12 12.37 -8.30
CA ILE A 212 -9.29 12.16 -7.10
C ILE A 212 -8.84 10.69 -6.94
N ASN A 213 -9.52 9.75 -7.61
CA ASN A 213 -9.20 8.32 -7.63
C ASN A 213 -8.65 7.83 -8.99
N ALA A 214 -8.37 8.75 -9.91
CA ALA A 214 -7.97 8.44 -11.28
C ALA A 214 -6.59 9.06 -11.63
N ALA A 215 -6.15 8.76 -12.85
CA ALA A 215 -4.84 9.12 -13.36
C ALA A 215 -4.61 10.65 -13.48
N GLY A 216 -5.69 11.43 -13.57
CA GLY A 216 -5.65 12.89 -13.65
C GLY A 216 -5.40 13.59 -12.30
N ASN A 217 -5.31 12.88 -11.18
CA ASN A 217 -5.21 13.53 -9.87
C ASN A 217 -3.90 14.31 -9.65
N SER A 218 -3.97 15.40 -8.88
CA SER A 218 -2.85 16.21 -8.37
C SER A 218 -3.23 16.93 -7.08
N SER A 219 -2.25 17.37 -6.28
CA SER A 219 -2.52 18.14 -5.06
C SER A 219 -3.34 19.41 -5.37
N ALA A 220 -3.00 20.10 -6.47
CA ALA A 220 -3.75 21.28 -6.91
C ALA A 220 -5.21 20.97 -7.27
N TYR A 221 -5.49 19.79 -7.85
CA TYR A 221 -6.86 19.39 -8.17
C TYR A 221 -7.68 19.13 -6.91
N GLU A 222 -7.12 18.43 -5.92
CA GLU A 222 -7.80 18.14 -4.65
C GLU A 222 -8.09 19.39 -3.84
N GLU A 223 -7.17 20.36 -3.83
CA GLU A 223 -7.28 21.55 -3.01
C GLU A 223 -8.12 22.63 -3.69
N LEU A 224 -7.85 22.92 -4.96
CA LEU A 224 -8.44 24.09 -5.60
C LEU A 224 -9.85 23.83 -6.11
N VAL A 225 -10.15 22.62 -6.61
CA VAL A 225 -11.45 22.34 -7.24
C VAL A 225 -12.61 22.49 -6.27
N PRO A 226 -12.57 22.01 -5.01
CA PRO A 226 -13.62 22.30 -4.04
C PRO A 226 -13.90 23.80 -3.87
N HIS A 227 -12.86 24.64 -3.89
CA HIS A 227 -13.00 26.10 -3.85
C HIS A 227 -13.53 26.69 -5.17
N MET A 228 -13.20 26.10 -6.32
CA MET A 228 -13.77 26.46 -7.63
C MET A 228 -15.28 26.25 -7.62
N LEU A 229 -15.75 25.10 -7.14
CA LEU A 229 -17.17 24.74 -7.11
C LEU A 229 -17.98 25.58 -6.12
N GLN A 230 -17.36 25.96 -4.99
CA GLN A 230 -18.02 26.77 -3.96
C GLN A 230 -17.97 28.29 -4.24
N GLY A 231 -17.12 28.75 -5.16
CA GLY A 231 -16.97 30.17 -5.48
C GLY A 231 -16.25 30.99 -4.39
N ASN A 232 -15.36 30.36 -3.61
CA ASN A 232 -14.66 31.00 -2.49
C ASN A 232 -13.52 31.91 -3.00
N SER A 233 -13.72 33.23 -3.00
CA SER A 233 -12.73 34.21 -3.52
C SER A 233 -11.79 34.82 -2.46
N HIS A 234 -12.06 34.63 -1.16
CA HIS A 234 -11.39 35.32 -0.05
C HIS A 234 -10.23 34.54 0.61
N VAL A 235 -9.85 33.38 0.06
CA VAL A 235 -8.77 32.53 0.59
C VAL A 235 -7.43 32.91 -0.07
N LYS A 236 -6.28 32.68 0.58
CA LYS A 236 -4.93 32.84 0.00
C LYS A 236 -4.40 31.49 -0.50
N PRO A 237 -3.53 31.44 -1.52
CA PRO A 237 -2.91 32.57 -2.24
C PRO A 237 -3.78 33.18 -3.35
N SER A 238 -3.45 34.41 -3.77
CA SER A 238 -4.12 35.10 -4.88
C SER A 238 -3.52 34.75 -6.25
N ILE A 239 -4.25 35.02 -7.33
CA ILE A 239 -3.77 34.87 -8.71
C ILE A 239 -2.55 35.75 -8.97
N GLU A 240 -2.50 36.98 -8.44
CA GLU A 240 -1.33 37.85 -8.53
C GLU A 240 -0.10 37.29 -7.83
N SER A 241 -0.26 36.62 -6.68
CA SER A 241 0.84 35.96 -5.99
C SER A 241 1.39 34.78 -6.81
N LEU A 242 0.50 33.99 -7.41
CA LEU A 242 0.88 32.91 -8.32
C LEU A 242 1.60 33.45 -9.57
N LEU A 243 1.08 34.54 -10.16
CA LEU A 243 1.67 35.23 -11.31
C LEU A 243 3.05 35.80 -10.97
N HIS A 244 3.23 36.36 -9.78
CA HIS A 244 4.53 36.84 -9.34
C HIS A 244 5.58 35.72 -9.29
N ASN A 245 5.23 34.58 -8.67
CA ASN A 245 6.13 33.44 -8.55
C ASN A 245 6.48 32.85 -9.92
N ILE A 246 5.49 32.68 -10.81
CA ILE A 246 5.72 32.12 -12.15
C ILE A 246 6.55 33.07 -13.03
N ASN A 247 6.40 34.40 -12.88
CA ASN A 247 7.23 35.37 -13.59
C ASN A 247 8.72 35.21 -13.22
N ILE A 248 9.04 34.86 -11.98
CA ILE A 248 10.42 34.60 -11.56
C ILE A 248 10.93 33.29 -12.20
N VAL A 249 10.10 32.25 -12.28
CA VAL A 249 10.42 31.00 -12.97
C VAL A 249 10.69 31.24 -14.46
N THR A 250 9.83 31.96 -15.17
CA THR A 250 10.00 32.27 -16.60
C THR A 250 11.18 33.21 -16.84
N SER A 251 11.47 34.13 -15.91
CA SER A 251 12.67 34.98 -15.99
C SER A 251 13.95 34.17 -15.79
N SER A 252 13.94 33.20 -14.88
CA SER A 252 15.05 32.27 -14.64
C SER A 252 15.29 31.36 -15.84
N SER A 253 14.23 30.89 -16.51
CA SER A 253 14.39 30.06 -17.71
C SER A 253 14.92 30.87 -18.90
N LYS A 254 14.46 32.12 -19.07
CA LYS A 254 14.99 33.06 -20.07
C LYS A 254 16.48 33.34 -19.87
N SER A 255 16.94 33.56 -18.63
CA SER A 255 18.38 33.78 -18.36
C SER A 255 19.23 32.55 -18.70
N LEU A 256 18.65 31.36 -18.62
CA LEU A 256 19.30 30.09 -18.96
C LEU A 256 19.15 29.68 -20.43
N ASN A 257 18.45 30.49 -21.25
CA ASN A 257 18.02 30.17 -22.61
C ASN A 257 17.30 28.81 -22.70
N PHE A 258 16.43 28.52 -21.73
CA PHE A 258 15.76 27.23 -21.60
C PHE A 258 14.23 27.38 -21.76
N PRO A 259 13.59 26.66 -22.68
CA PRO A 259 12.17 26.84 -22.97
C PRO A 259 11.29 26.13 -21.93
N LEU A 260 10.29 26.84 -21.40
CA LEU A 260 9.24 26.29 -20.54
C LEU A 260 7.85 26.57 -21.13
N PRO A 261 7.46 25.91 -22.23
CA PRO A 261 6.19 26.17 -22.92
C PRO A 261 4.94 26.03 -22.04
N LEU A 262 4.86 25.03 -21.15
CA LEU A 262 3.68 24.85 -20.28
C LEU A 262 3.65 25.92 -19.19
N CYS A 263 4.77 26.15 -18.51
CA CYS A 263 4.91 27.23 -17.53
C CYS A 263 4.55 28.60 -18.14
N SER A 264 5.03 28.88 -19.36
CA SER A 264 4.73 30.14 -20.06
C SER A 264 3.24 30.24 -20.41
N ALA A 265 2.59 29.14 -20.79
CA ALA A 265 1.14 29.13 -21.02
C ALA A 265 0.35 29.44 -19.74
N SER A 266 0.76 28.85 -18.61
CA SER A 266 0.17 29.15 -17.30
C SER A 266 0.36 30.62 -16.91
N GLU A 267 1.54 31.20 -17.15
CA GLU A 267 1.82 32.63 -16.92
C GLU A 267 0.85 33.50 -17.71
N GLN A 268 0.61 33.19 -18.99
CA GLN A 268 -0.33 33.94 -19.83
C GLN A 268 -1.79 33.80 -19.36
N VAL A 269 -2.19 32.64 -18.85
CA VAL A 269 -3.54 32.45 -18.28
C VAL A 269 -3.71 33.24 -16.99
N CYS A 270 -2.73 33.20 -16.09
CA CYS A 270 -2.75 34.02 -14.87
C CYS A 270 -2.76 35.53 -15.19
N LEU A 271 -1.97 35.96 -16.18
CA LEU A 271 -2.00 37.34 -16.67
C LEU A 271 -3.38 37.72 -17.22
N LEU A 272 -3.99 36.85 -18.02
CA LEU A 272 -5.34 37.06 -18.53
C LEU A 272 -6.37 37.21 -17.39
N ALA A 273 -6.32 36.36 -16.36
CA ALA A 273 -7.17 36.47 -15.19
C ALA A 273 -6.99 37.81 -14.47
N SER A 274 -5.75 38.24 -14.25
CA SER A 274 -5.46 39.54 -13.66
C SER A 274 -6.00 40.70 -14.50
N THR A 275 -5.85 40.66 -15.84
CA THR A 275 -6.42 41.69 -16.72
C THR A 275 -7.95 41.74 -16.72
N GLN A 276 -8.62 40.65 -16.38
CA GLN A 276 -10.08 40.58 -16.21
C GLN A 276 -10.55 40.97 -14.81
N GLY A 277 -9.63 41.41 -13.93
CA GLY A 277 -9.95 41.89 -12.59
C GLY A 277 -9.97 40.80 -11.51
N TYR A 278 -9.54 39.57 -11.83
CA TYR A 278 -9.48 38.47 -10.86
C TYR A 278 -8.15 38.38 -10.10
N GLY A 279 -7.20 39.30 -10.34
CA GLY A 279 -5.83 39.21 -9.82
C GLY A 279 -5.73 39.10 -8.29
N LEU A 280 -6.56 39.86 -7.57
CA LEU A 280 -6.60 39.83 -6.10
C LEU A 280 -7.43 38.67 -5.52
N GLU A 281 -8.15 37.93 -6.36
CA GLU A 281 -8.94 36.78 -5.91
C GLU A 281 -8.06 35.55 -5.69
N HIS A 282 -8.58 34.59 -4.92
CA HIS A 282 -7.96 33.27 -4.73
C HIS A 282 -7.66 32.56 -6.06
N VAL A 283 -6.61 31.73 -6.09
CA VAL A 283 -6.20 30.97 -7.29
C VAL A 283 -7.34 30.13 -7.89
N SER A 284 -8.29 29.63 -7.09
CA SER A 284 -9.46 28.90 -7.62
C SER A 284 -10.31 29.73 -8.58
N SER A 285 -10.28 31.06 -8.51
CA SER A 285 -11.01 31.94 -9.43
C SER A 285 -10.51 31.87 -10.87
N LEU A 286 -9.38 31.22 -11.15
CA LEU A 286 -8.95 30.90 -12.52
C LEU A 286 -10.03 30.18 -13.33
N VAL A 287 -10.90 29.38 -12.68
CA VAL A 287 -12.01 28.66 -13.34
C VAL A 287 -12.96 29.60 -14.09
N LYS A 288 -13.12 30.86 -13.61
CA LYS A 288 -14.01 31.86 -14.21
C LYS A 288 -13.64 32.18 -15.66
N LEU A 289 -12.34 32.12 -16.00
CA LEU A 289 -11.85 32.30 -17.38
C LEU A 289 -12.37 31.22 -18.34
N PHE A 290 -12.61 30.02 -17.81
CA PHE A 290 -13.00 28.86 -18.59
C PHE A 290 -14.52 28.68 -18.63
N GLU A 291 -15.24 29.18 -17.62
CA GLU A 291 -16.70 29.15 -17.55
C GLU A 291 -17.37 30.30 -18.31
N SER A 292 -16.76 31.49 -18.34
CA SER A 292 -17.41 32.71 -18.82
C SER A 292 -16.73 33.33 -20.03
N GLN A 293 -17.22 33.04 -21.24
CA GLN A 293 -17.37 33.99 -22.37
C GLN A 293 -18.40 33.42 -23.36
N HIS A 294 -19.44 34.21 -23.61
CA HIS A 294 -20.61 33.99 -24.47
C HIS A 294 -21.88 33.42 -23.83
N GLN A 295 -22.94 34.21 -24.03
CA GLN A 295 -24.34 33.99 -23.67
C GLN A 295 -24.77 32.55 -23.94
N LYS A 296 -25.67 32.05 -23.08
CA LYS A 296 -26.54 30.90 -23.30
C LYS A 296 -26.96 30.79 -24.78
N ALA A 297 -26.15 30.12 -25.59
CA ALA A 297 -26.63 29.51 -26.81
C ALA A 297 -27.44 28.33 -26.30
N THR A 298 -28.74 28.52 -26.20
CA THR A 298 -29.70 27.43 -26.00
C THR A 298 -29.31 26.32 -26.98
N PRO A 299 -28.97 25.10 -26.53
CA PRO A 299 -28.84 23.97 -27.44
C PRO A 299 -30.23 23.69 -28.01
N THR A 300 -30.53 24.36 -29.12
CA THR A 300 -31.60 23.96 -30.03
C THR A 300 -31.10 22.67 -30.65
N ASP A 301 -31.59 21.56 -30.08
CA ASP A 301 -31.59 20.17 -30.56
C ASP A 301 -31.34 19.14 -29.43
N ALA A 302 -31.34 19.54 -28.16
CA ALA A 302 -31.41 18.59 -27.03
C ALA A 302 -32.85 18.20 -26.64
N THR A 303 -33.83 18.31 -27.55
CA THR A 303 -35.19 17.78 -27.34
C THR A 303 -35.22 16.27 -27.60
N GLY A 304 -34.53 15.51 -26.75
CA GLY A 304 -34.84 14.10 -26.50
C GLY A 304 -35.52 14.04 -25.14
N ASN A 305 -36.83 13.74 -25.11
CA ASN A 305 -37.64 13.65 -23.90
C ASN A 305 -36.94 12.88 -22.76
N TYR A 306 -36.39 13.58 -21.78
CA TYR A 306 -36.08 13.01 -20.47
C TYR A 306 -37.40 12.80 -19.73
N ALA A 307 -38.06 11.68 -20.01
CA ALA A 307 -39.20 11.24 -19.25
C ALA A 307 -38.73 10.87 -17.83
N SER A 308 -39.12 11.69 -16.85
CA SER A 308 -39.12 11.31 -15.44
C SER A 308 -40.05 10.11 -15.26
N LYS A 309 -39.49 8.92 -15.00
CA LYS A 309 -40.26 7.81 -14.45
C LYS A 309 -39.45 7.06 -13.39
N THR A 310 -39.91 7.25 -12.16
CA THR A 310 -39.95 6.30 -11.03
C THR A 310 -38.74 5.41 -10.81
N SER A 311 -38.05 5.70 -9.70
CA SER A 311 -37.21 4.77 -8.95
C SER A 311 -37.97 3.47 -8.70
N ILE A 312 -37.57 2.40 -9.39
CA ILE A 312 -37.91 1.04 -9.02
C ILE A 312 -36.65 0.49 -8.36
N ASP A 313 -36.74 0.24 -7.05
CA ASP A 313 -35.80 -0.60 -6.32
C ASP A 313 -35.82 -1.99 -6.97
N VAL A 314 -34.73 -2.34 -7.65
CA VAL A 314 -34.50 -3.71 -8.11
C VAL A 314 -33.21 -4.19 -7.49
N THR A 315 -33.36 -5.00 -6.44
CA THR A 315 -32.30 -5.80 -5.85
C THR A 315 -31.66 -6.65 -6.96
N PRO A 316 -30.33 -6.58 -7.19
CA PRO A 316 -29.68 -7.48 -8.11
C PRO A 316 -29.82 -8.93 -7.59
N PRO A 317 -30.03 -9.93 -8.46
CA PRO A 317 -30.15 -11.31 -8.05
C PRO A 317 -28.83 -11.79 -7.41
N LYS A 318 -28.95 -12.48 -6.27
CA LYS A 318 -27.84 -13.04 -5.46
C LYS A 318 -27.24 -14.35 -6.05
N THR A 319 -27.47 -14.64 -7.31
CA THR A 319 -27.03 -15.89 -7.95
C THR A 319 -26.50 -15.58 -9.35
N PRO A 320 -25.26 -15.97 -9.71
CA PRO A 320 -24.82 -15.87 -11.10
C PRO A 320 -25.72 -16.74 -11.98
N PRO A 321 -26.23 -16.24 -13.12
CA PRO A 321 -26.94 -17.09 -14.08
C PRO A 321 -26.01 -18.22 -14.55
N SER A 322 -26.61 -19.37 -14.86
CA SER A 322 -25.93 -20.52 -15.47
C SER A 322 -25.09 -20.07 -16.67
N VAL A 323 -23.77 -20.07 -16.49
CA VAL A 323 -22.68 -19.80 -17.47
C VAL A 323 -23.06 -18.82 -18.60
N ALA A 324 -22.85 -17.51 -18.38
CA ALA A 324 -22.92 -16.50 -19.43
C ALA A 324 -21.55 -16.33 -20.11
N THR A 325 -21.48 -16.58 -21.42
CA THR A 325 -20.28 -16.31 -22.23
C THR A 325 -20.21 -14.81 -22.58
N ILE A 326 -19.03 -14.21 -22.38
CA ILE A 326 -18.72 -12.80 -22.65
C ILE A 326 -17.79 -12.71 -23.86
N GLY A 327 -18.06 -11.78 -24.76
CA GLY A 327 -17.14 -11.45 -25.85
C GLY A 327 -16.14 -10.39 -25.43
N MET A 328 -14.89 -10.52 -25.83
CA MET A 328 -13.85 -9.52 -25.62
C MET A 328 -13.13 -9.25 -26.94
N VAL A 329 -13.16 -8.01 -27.41
CA VAL A 329 -12.41 -7.58 -28.59
C VAL A 329 -11.40 -6.50 -28.20
N GLY A 330 -10.13 -6.81 -28.46
CA GLY A 330 -8.97 -6.04 -28.02
C GLY A 330 -8.31 -6.69 -26.81
N LEU A 331 -7.29 -7.52 -27.04
CA LEU A 331 -6.44 -8.20 -26.04
C LEU A 331 -5.04 -7.56 -26.00
N GLY A 332 -4.96 -6.25 -26.27
CA GLY A 332 -3.76 -5.46 -26.07
C GLY A 332 -3.36 -5.33 -24.59
N ALA A 333 -2.47 -4.40 -24.28
CA ALA A 333 -1.87 -4.25 -22.94
C ALA A 333 -2.89 -4.21 -21.78
N MET A 334 -4.00 -3.48 -21.95
CA MET A 334 -5.08 -3.42 -20.96
C MET A 334 -6.07 -4.58 -21.10
N GLY A 335 -6.49 -4.87 -22.33
CA GLY A 335 -7.55 -5.83 -22.63
C GLY A 335 -7.20 -7.26 -22.20
N GLN A 336 -5.92 -7.64 -22.29
CA GLN A 336 -5.44 -8.92 -21.77
C GLN A 336 -5.76 -9.08 -20.28
N GLY A 337 -5.42 -8.07 -19.47
CA GLY A 337 -5.65 -8.09 -18.02
C GLY A 337 -7.15 -8.07 -17.68
N MET A 338 -7.94 -7.28 -18.41
CA MET A 338 -9.40 -7.24 -18.25
C MET A 338 -10.04 -8.61 -18.53
N ALA A 339 -9.67 -9.24 -19.65
CA ALA A 339 -10.18 -10.55 -20.02
C ALA A 339 -9.82 -11.62 -18.98
N GLN A 340 -8.57 -11.60 -18.49
CA GLN A 340 -8.12 -12.49 -17.43
C GLN A 340 -8.86 -12.23 -16.10
N SER A 341 -9.18 -10.97 -15.79
CA SER A 341 -9.97 -10.64 -14.60
C SER A 341 -11.36 -11.24 -14.65
N LEU A 342 -12.02 -11.18 -15.80
CA LEU A 342 -13.32 -11.81 -16.01
C LEU A 342 -13.25 -13.33 -15.89
N VAL A 343 -12.19 -13.95 -16.42
CA VAL A 343 -11.96 -15.39 -16.29
C VAL A 343 -11.77 -15.78 -14.82
N ARG A 344 -10.95 -15.05 -14.06
CA ARG A 344 -10.77 -15.28 -12.61
C ARG A 344 -12.08 -15.12 -11.82
N ALA A 345 -12.93 -14.19 -12.24
CA ALA A 345 -14.25 -13.99 -11.65
C ALA A 345 -15.29 -15.07 -12.04
N GLY A 346 -14.89 -16.06 -12.85
CA GLY A 346 -15.74 -17.21 -13.20
C GLY A 346 -16.50 -17.07 -14.53
N PHE A 347 -16.22 -16.06 -15.35
CA PHE A 347 -16.86 -15.90 -16.66
C PHE A 347 -16.13 -16.69 -17.76
N SER A 348 -16.88 -17.28 -18.70
CA SER A 348 -16.32 -17.78 -19.95
C SER A 348 -16.18 -16.61 -20.92
N VAL A 349 -14.97 -16.40 -21.47
CA VAL A 349 -14.62 -15.23 -22.28
C VAL A 349 -14.10 -15.67 -23.64
N GLN A 350 -14.76 -15.20 -24.70
CA GLN A 350 -14.33 -15.36 -26.10
C GLN A 350 -13.51 -14.14 -26.51
N GLY A 351 -12.20 -14.29 -26.56
CA GLY A 351 -11.25 -13.20 -26.79
C GLY A 351 -10.73 -13.17 -28.23
N TYR A 352 -10.75 -11.97 -28.83
CA TYR A 352 -10.14 -11.69 -30.13
C TYR A 352 -9.22 -10.46 -30.06
N ASP A 353 -8.12 -10.51 -30.80
CA ASP A 353 -7.28 -9.36 -31.13
C ASP A 353 -6.73 -9.54 -32.56
N VAL A 354 -6.44 -8.42 -33.22
CA VAL A 354 -5.81 -8.43 -34.55
C VAL A 354 -4.38 -9.00 -34.51
N TRP A 355 -3.75 -8.97 -33.34
CA TRP A 355 -2.45 -9.57 -33.08
C TRP A 355 -2.61 -11.00 -32.55
N ALA A 356 -2.40 -11.98 -33.44
CA ALA A 356 -2.59 -13.40 -33.13
C ALA A 356 -1.86 -13.88 -31.85
N PRO A 357 -0.61 -13.44 -31.55
CA PRO A 357 0.04 -13.82 -30.29
C PRO A 357 -0.70 -13.38 -29.02
N SER A 358 -1.49 -12.29 -29.05
CA SER A 358 -2.31 -11.90 -27.91
C SER A 358 -3.49 -12.87 -27.70
N VAL A 359 -4.10 -13.35 -28.79
CA VAL A 359 -5.18 -14.35 -28.74
C VAL A 359 -4.64 -15.68 -28.22
N GLU A 360 -3.48 -16.12 -28.73
CA GLU A 360 -2.80 -17.33 -28.27
C GLU A 360 -2.44 -17.23 -26.79
N LYS A 361 -1.86 -16.10 -26.37
CA LYS A 361 -1.53 -15.83 -24.97
C LYS A 361 -2.77 -15.86 -24.09
N PHE A 362 -3.87 -15.25 -24.52
CA PHE A 362 -5.13 -15.25 -23.78
C PHE A 362 -5.70 -16.66 -23.64
N ALA A 363 -5.81 -17.41 -24.74
CA ALA A 363 -6.31 -18.78 -24.73
C ALA A 363 -5.45 -19.72 -23.86
N ALA A 364 -4.14 -19.47 -23.77
CA ALA A 364 -3.22 -20.20 -22.90
C ALA A 364 -3.28 -19.79 -21.42
N SER A 365 -3.94 -18.67 -21.07
CA SER A 365 -3.84 -18.04 -19.74
C SER A 365 -4.92 -18.43 -18.72
N GLY A 366 -5.90 -19.25 -19.10
CA GLY A 366 -6.97 -19.67 -18.19
C GLY A 366 -7.35 -21.15 -18.36
N PRO A 367 -8.19 -21.70 -17.46
CA PRO A 367 -8.69 -23.06 -17.57
C PRO A 367 -9.34 -23.29 -18.94
N SER A 368 -9.04 -24.44 -19.55
CA SER A 368 -9.60 -24.84 -20.84
C SER A 368 -11.14 -24.78 -20.82
N GLY A 369 -11.72 -23.96 -21.71
CA GLY A 369 -13.16 -23.71 -21.79
C GLY A 369 -13.65 -22.38 -21.18
N MET A 370 -12.80 -21.67 -20.43
CA MET A 370 -13.10 -20.33 -19.91
C MET A 370 -12.37 -19.21 -20.65
N SER A 371 -11.20 -19.47 -21.23
CA SER A 371 -10.48 -18.54 -22.11
C SER A 371 -10.50 -19.07 -23.54
N ILE A 372 -11.45 -18.59 -24.34
CA ILE A 372 -11.72 -19.11 -25.68
C ILE A 372 -11.09 -18.17 -26.72
N ALA A 373 -10.23 -18.71 -27.58
CA ALA A 373 -9.74 -17.98 -28.74
C ALA A 373 -10.86 -17.81 -29.77
N ALA A 374 -11.13 -16.57 -30.18
CA ALA A 374 -11.92 -16.26 -31.35
C ALA A 374 -10.99 -15.88 -32.51
N SER A 375 -11.35 -16.26 -33.74
CA SER A 375 -10.61 -15.97 -34.97
C SER A 375 -11.04 -14.65 -35.63
N SER A 376 -12.15 -14.05 -35.17
CA SER A 376 -12.68 -12.78 -35.66
C SER A 376 -13.52 -12.05 -34.60
N PRO A 377 -13.80 -10.73 -34.76
CA PRO A 377 -14.71 -10.03 -33.85
C PRO A 377 -16.14 -10.59 -33.86
N ALA A 378 -16.62 -11.04 -35.02
CA ALA A 378 -17.91 -11.73 -35.18
C ALA A 378 -17.99 -13.00 -34.33
N GLU A 379 -16.94 -13.82 -34.36
CA GLU A 379 -16.86 -15.02 -33.53
C GLU A 379 -16.78 -14.69 -32.04
N ALA A 380 -16.03 -13.66 -31.65
CA ALA A 380 -15.98 -13.20 -30.26
C ALA A 380 -17.35 -12.74 -29.74
N ALA A 381 -18.22 -12.19 -30.60
CA ALA A 381 -19.55 -11.74 -30.25
C ALA A 381 -20.62 -12.85 -30.22
N LYS A 382 -20.37 -13.95 -30.95
CA LYS A 382 -21.37 -14.99 -31.20
C LYS A 382 -21.86 -15.66 -29.92
N GLY A 383 -23.18 -15.64 -29.71
CA GLY A 383 -23.83 -16.28 -28.56
C GLY A 383 -23.48 -15.64 -27.20
N THR A 384 -22.91 -14.44 -27.20
CA THR A 384 -22.56 -13.72 -25.97
C THR A 384 -23.71 -12.85 -25.48
N ALA A 385 -23.83 -12.71 -24.17
CA ALA A 385 -24.78 -11.80 -23.53
C ALA A 385 -24.22 -10.38 -23.37
N ALA A 386 -22.90 -10.25 -23.39
CA ALA A 386 -22.20 -8.97 -23.40
C ALA A 386 -20.93 -9.04 -24.25
N LEU A 387 -20.59 -7.94 -24.93
CA LEU A 387 -19.37 -7.78 -25.72
C LEU A 387 -18.61 -6.55 -25.25
N ILE A 388 -17.38 -6.75 -24.78
CA ILE A 388 -16.49 -5.69 -24.31
C ILE A 388 -15.56 -5.28 -25.46
N LEU A 389 -15.45 -3.98 -25.68
CA LEU A 389 -14.57 -3.37 -26.69
C LEU A 389 -13.45 -2.58 -26.00
N MET A 390 -12.23 -3.12 -26.04
CA MET A 390 -11.01 -2.48 -25.54
C MET A 390 -10.01 -2.25 -26.68
N VAL A 391 -10.42 -1.40 -27.63
CA VAL A 391 -9.64 -1.04 -28.83
C VAL A 391 -9.06 0.37 -28.69
N GLN A 392 -8.24 0.80 -29.65
CA GLN A 392 -7.48 2.05 -29.52
C GLN A 392 -8.34 3.31 -29.71
N ASN A 393 -9.33 3.27 -30.61
CA ASN A 393 -10.11 4.44 -31.02
C ASN A 393 -11.50 4.09 -31.57
N ALA A 394 -12.32 5.13 -31.79
CA ALA A 394 -13.70 5.00 -32.26
C ALA A 394 -13.83 4.35 -33.66
N VAL A 395 -12.86 4.57 -34.56
CA VAL A 395 -12.88 3.96 -35.90
C VAL A 395 -12.77 2.44 -35.79
N GLN A 396 -11.88 1.95 -34.93
CA GLN A 396 -11.75 0.52 -34.66
C GLN A 396 -12.99 -0.05 -33.97
N ALA A 397 -13.58 0.66 -33.00
CA ALA A 397 -14.81 0.23 -32.34
C ALA A 397 -15.98 0.12 -33.35
N TRP A 398 -16.08 1.09 -34.26
CA TRP A 398 -17.04 1.08 -35.35
C TRP A 398 -16.80 -0.08 -36.32
N ASP A 399 -15.55 -0.30 -36.74
CA ASP A 399 -15.20 -1.37 -37.68
C ASP A 399 -15.47 -2.77 -37.10
N VAL A 400 -15.17 -2.97 -35.81
CA VAL A 400 -15.49 -4.18 -35.06
C VAL A 400 -16.98 -4.47 -35.07
N LEU A 401 -17.82 -3.47 -34.77
CA LEU A 401 -19.26 -3.67 -34.64
C LEU A 401 -19.98 -3.74 -35.99
N PHE A 402 -19.67 -2.81 -36.91
CA PHE A 402 -20.48 -2.54 -38.11
C PHE A 402 -19.69 -2.59 -39.42
N GLY A 403 -18.36 -2.60 -39.36
CA GLY A 403 -17.49 -2.65 -40.54
C GLY A 403 -17.13 -4.08 -40.92
N ALA A 404 -15.84 -4.33 -41.14
CA ALA A 404 -15.35 -5.65 -41.51
C ALA A 404 -15.53 -6.69 -40.39
N GLY A 405 -15.55 -6.25 -39.13
CA GLY A 405 -15.68 -7.12 -37.96
C GLY A 405 -17.07 -7.71 -37.75
N LYS A 406 -18.13 -7.01 -38.20
CA LYS A 406 -19.55 -7.43 -38.15
C LYS A 406 -20.06 -7.98 -36.81
N ALA A 407 -19.42 -7.64 -35.69
CA ALA A 407 -19.75 -8.21 -34.39
C ALA A 407 -21.21 -7.97 -33.97
N ALA A 408 -21.81 -6.83 -34.37
CA ALA A 408 -23.19 -6.52 -34.03
C ALA A 408 -24.23 -7.44 -34.70
N GLU A 409 -23.87 -8.09 -35.81
CA GLU A 409 -24.76 -9.06 -36.50
C GLU A 409 -24.84 -10.38 -35.70
N GLU A 410 -23.76 -10.79 -35.05
CA GLU A 410 -23.64 -12.08 -34.34
C GLU A 410 -23.99 -12.03 -32.84
N LEU A 411 -24.16 -10.82 -32.27
CA LEU A 411 -24.62 -10.65 -30.88
C LEU A 411 -25.99 -11.31 -30.66
N SER A 412 -26.24 -11.82 -29.47
CA SER A 412 -27.58 -12.30 -29.07
C SER A 412 -28.56 -11.12 -28.99
N ASP A 413 -29.84 -11.36 -29.27
CA ASP A 413 -30.87 -10.35 -29.04
C ASP A 413 -30.90 -9.94 -27.55
N GLY A 414 -31.02 -8.64 -27.28
CA GLY A 414 -30.95 -8.10 -25.92
C GLY A 414 -29.54 -8.00 -25.32
N ALA A 415 -28.47 -8.35 -26.05
CA ALA A 415 -27.10 -8.25 -25.54
C ALA A 415 -26.64 -6.80 -25.31
N THR A 416 -25.67 -6.63 -24.41
CA THR A 416 -25.08 -5.32 -24.08
C THR A 416 -23.65 -5.21 -24.57
N VAL A 417 -23.36 -4.16 -25.34
CA VAL A 417 -21.98 -3.78 -25.70
C VAL A 417 -21.42 -2.89 -24.60
N ILE A 418 -20.21 -3.18 -24.12
CA ILE A 418 -19.47 -2.38 -23.14
C ILE A 418 -18.30 -1.72 -23.87
N LEU A 419 -18.36 -0.41 -24.08
CA LEU A 419 -17.30 0.34 -24.75
C LEU A 419 -16.31 0.89 -23.72
N SER A 420 -15.14 0.28 -23.61
CA SER A 420 -14.11 0.65 -22.62
C SER A 420 -12.96 1.50 -23.18
N SER A 421 -13.04 1.84 -24.46
CA SER A 421 -12.05 2.62 -25.17
C SER A 421 -12.22 4.13 -24.92
N THR A 422 -11.14 4.90 -24.89
CA THR A 422 -11.24 6.36 -24.90
C THR A 422 -11.61 6.85 -26.30
N VAL A 423 -12.84 7.34 -26.43
CA VAL A 423 -13.45 7.81 -27.69
C VAL A 423 -14.09 9.18 -27.52
N PRO A 424 -14.36 9.92 -28.62
CA PRO A 424 -15.20 11.11 -28.55
C PRO A 424 -16.62 10.77 -28.04
N PRO A 425 -17.21 11.59 -27.15
CA PRO A 425 -18.58 11.40 -26.67
C PRO A 425 -19.62 11.28 -27.78
N SER A 426 -19.42 12.01 -28.90
CA SER A 426 -20.28 11.92 -30.07
C SER A 426 -20.23 10.55 -30.75
N GLU A 427 -19.08 9.90 -30.77
CA GLU A 427 -18.93 8.57 -31.37
C GLU A 427 -19.53 7.49 -30.46
N ALA A 428 -19.41 7.60 -29.14
CA ALA A 428 -20.11 6.71 -28.21
C ALA A 428 -21.64 6.77 -28.43
N ARG A 429 -22.21 7.98 -28.52
CA ARG A 429 -23.63 8.18 -28.84
C ARG A 429 -24.00 7.57 -30.19
N ARG A 430 -23.22 7.86 -31.23
CA ARG A 430 -23.43 7.33 -32.57
C ARG A 430 -23.42 5.79 -32.62
N ILE A 431 -22.55 5.14 -31.85
CA ILE A 431 -22.54 3.67 -31.72
C ILE A 431 -23.80 3.19 -31.02
N GLY A 432 -24.21 3.84 -29.93
CA GLY A 432 -25.44 3.54 -29.20
C GLY A 432 -26.68 3.62 -30.10
N ASP A 433 -26.87 4.76 -30.79
CA ASP A 433 -27.97 4.98 -31.73
C ASP A 433 -27.98 3.91 -32.83
N LYS A 434 -26.80 3.52 -33.32
CA LYS A 434 -26.68 2.50 -34.36
C LYS A 434 -27.07 1.11 -33.85
N LEU A 435 -26.66 0.73 -32.63
CA LEU A 435 -27.07 -0.54 -32.00
C LEU A 435 -28.58 -0.59 -31.80
N GLU A 436 -29.19 0.49 -31.30
CA GLU A 436 -30.63 0.58 -31.10
C GLU A 436 -31.40 0.47 -32.43
N SER A 437 -30.90 1.12 -33.50
CA SER A 437 -31.52 1.09 -34.83
C SER A 437 -31.65 -0.30 -35.45
N LEU A 438 -30.91 -1.30 -34.94
CA LEU A 438 -31.00 -2.68 -35.40
C LEU A 438 -32.31 -3.36 -34.95
N GLY A 439 -33.03 -2.79 -33.98
CA GLY A 439 -34.35 -3.30 -33.55
C GLY A 439 -34.28 -4.63 -32.77
N ARG A 440 -33.10 -5.01 -32.28
CA ARG A 440 -32.82 -6.29 -31.60
C ARG A 440 -32.70 -6.18 -30.09
N GLY A 441 -33.05 -5.02 -29.52
CA GLY A 441 -32.90 -4.73 -28.10
C GLY A 441 -31.46 -4.61 -27.61
N LEU A 442 -30.49 -4.43 -28.51
CA LEU A 442 -29.09 -4.25 -28.15
C LEU A 442 -28.88 -2.92 -27.42
N SER A 443 -28.10 -2.94 -26.34
CA SER A 443 -27.80 -1.76 -25.53
C SER A 443 -26.31 -1.44 -25.53
N LEU A 444 -25.97 -0.17 -25.29
CA LEU A 444 -24.59 0.27 -25.07
C LEU A 444 -24.41 0.75 -23.62
N VAL A 445 -23.35 0.27 -22.98
CA VAL A 445 -22.76 0.87 -21.79
C VAL A 445 -21.44 1.52 -22.21
N ASP A 446 -21.39 2.85 -22.11
CA ASP A 446 -20.17 3.64 -22.28
C ASP A 446 -19.39 3.55 -20.97
N ALA A 447 -18.30 2.75 -20.95
CA ALA A 447 -17.54 2.41 -19.75
C ALA A 447 -16.02 2.53 -19.91
N PRO A 448 -15.48 3.70 -20.28
CA PRO A 448 -14.04 3.93 -20.31
C PRO A 448 -13.40 3.70 -18.95
N VAL A 449 -12.12 3.31 -18.97
CA VAL A 449 -11.41 2.83 -17.78
C VAL A 449 -10.19 3.68 -17.40
N SER A 450 -9.79 3.64 -16.15
CA SER A 450 -8.55 4.23 -15.62
C SER A 450 -7.85 3.26 -14.66
N GLY A 451 -6.52 3.33 -14.57
CA GLY A 451 -5.71 2.49 -13.65
C GLY A 451 -4.54 1.75 -14.30
N GLY A 452 -4.47 1.70 -15.63
CA GLY A 452 -3.35 1.11 -16.37
C GLY A 452 -3.29 -0.42 -16.30
N VAL A 453 -2.26 -0.98 -16.96
CA VAL A 453 -2.08 -2.43 -17.16
C VAL A 453 -2.04 -3.21 -15.84
N ALA A 454 -1.38 -2.67 -14.81
CA ALA A 454 -1.26 -3.34 -13.52
C ALA A 454 -2.61 -3.49 -12.81
N ARG A 455 -3.47 -2.45 -12.81
CA ARG A 455 -4.81 -2.52 -12.22
C ARG A 455 -5.77 -3.34 -13.08
N ALA A 456 -5.64 -3.29 -14.41
CA ALA A 456 -6.37 -4.20 -15.31
C ALA A 456 -6.06 -5.67 -14.99
N ALA A 457 -4.78 -6.03 -14.87
CA ALA A 457 -4.35 -7.39 -14.55
C ALA A 457 -4.86 -7.87 -13.18
N LYS A 458 -4.99 -6.97 -12.20
CA LYS A 458 -5.53 -7.28 -10.86
C LYS A 458 -7.06 -7.30 -10.79
N GLY A 459 -7.75 -6.74 -11.77
CA GLY A 459 -9.20 -6.50 -11.67
C GLY A 459 -9.55 -5.38 -10.70
N ASP A 460 -8.77 -4.30 -10.69
CA ASP A 460 -8.93 -3.16 -9.78
C ASP A 460 -9.07 -1.85 -10.59
N LEU A 461 -9.65 -1.90 -11.79
CA LEU A 461 -9.79 -0.70 -12.64
C LEU A 461 -10.83 0.26 -12.08
N THR A 462 -10.57 1.56 -12.21
CA THR A 462 -11.62 2.57 -12.09
C THR A 462 -12.48 2.51 -13.34
N MET A 463 -13.74 2.12 -13.20
CA MET A 463 -14.74 2.00 -14.26
C MET A 463 -15.64 3.24 -14.22
N ILE A 464 -15.61 4.05 -15.28
CA ILE A 464 -16.48 5.24 -15.41
C ILE A 464 -17.58 4.84 -16.38
N CYS A 465 -18.81 4.67 -15.91
CA CYS A 465 -19.90 4.03 -16.64
C CYS A 465 -21.06 4.99 -16.88
N SER A 466 -21.68 4.92 -18.05
CA SER A 466 -22.93 5.60 -18.36
C SER A 466 -23.75 4.77 -19.36
N GLY A 467 -25.08 4.84 -19.25
CA GLY A 467 -25.99 4.03 -20.05
C GLY A 467 -27.40 4.03 -19.46
N THR A 468 -28.30 3.21 -19.99
CA THR A 468 -29.62 3.03 -19.39
C THR A 468 -29.51 2.22 -18.09
N GLY A 469 -30.42 2.45 -17.12
CA GLY A 469 -30.40 1.70 -15.86
C GLY A 469 -30.54 0.18 -16.05
N LEU A 470 -31.30 -0.24 -17.07
CA LEU A 470 -31.42 -1.65 -17.45
C LEU A 470 -30.11 -2.22 -17.99
N ALA A 471 -29.43 -1.48 -18.89
CA ALA A 471 -28.15 -1.92 -19.44
C ALA A 471 -27.08 -2.01 -18.34
N LEU A 472 -26.93 -0.97 -17.51
CA LEU A 472 -25.99 -0.95 -16.38
C LEU A 472 -26.27 -2.08 -15.38
N GLY A 473 -27.54 -2.33 -15.05
CA GLY A 473 -27.93 -3.44 -14.17
C GLY A 473 -27.58 -4.80 -14.77
N SER A 474 -27.76 -4.99 -16.07
CA SER A 474 -27.51 -6.27 -16.75
C SER A 474 -26.04 -6.69 -16.78
N VAL A 475 -25.11 -5.73 -16.83
CA VAL A 475 -23.66 -5.99 -16.90
C VAL A 475 -22.92 -5.66 -15.60
N ARG A 476 -23.64 -5.35 -14.52
CA ARG A 476 -23.04 -4.91 -13.25
C ARG A 476 -21.99 -5.89 -12.71
N GLY A 477 -22.26 -7.20 -12.78
CA GLY A 477 -21.30 -8.23 -12.35
C GLY A 477 -20.03 -8.28 -13.20
N ILE A 478 -20.15 -7.99 -14.50
CA ILE A 478 -19.03 -7.90 -15.45
C ILE A 478 -18.16 -6.69 -15.12
N ILE A 479 -18.79 -5.53 -14.90
CA ILE A 479 -18.09 -4.30 -14.51
C ILE A 479 -17.38 -4.50 -13.16
N LEU A 480 -18.07 -5.08 -12.17
CA LEU A 480 -17.50 -5.36 -10.86
C LEU A 480 -16.31 -6.33 -10.92
N ALA A 481 -16.36 -7.33 -11.80
CA ALA A 481 -15.23 -8.25 -12.00
C ALA A 481 -13.98 -7.58 -12.61
N MET A 482 -14.14 -6.45 -13.31
CA MET A 482 -13.02 -5.64 -13.80
C MET A 482 -12.60 -4.55 -12.81
N ALA A 483 -13.53 -4.11 -11.95
CA ALA A 483 -13.33 -3.04 -10.97
C ALA A 483 -12.83 -3.52 -9.61
N GLY A 484 -13.12 -4.78 -9.25
CA GLY A 484 -12.72 -5.44 -8.01
C GLY A 484 -13.58 -5.07 -6.80
N LYS A 485 -14.00 -3.81 -6.73
CA LYS A 485 -14.83 -3.25 -5.65
C LYS A 485 -15.78 -2.17 -6.17
N GLU A 486 -16.88 -1.98 -5.45
CA GLU A 486 -17.92 -0.99 -5.80
C GLU A 486 -17.40 0.43 -5.80
N SER A 487 -16.47 0.78 -4.90
CA SER A 487 -15.90 2.13 -4.83
C SER A 487 -15.06 2.52 -6.04
N ASN A 488 -14.75 1.58 -6.94
CA ASN A 488 -14.09 1.84 -8.21
C ASN A 488 -15.07 2.02 -9.39
N ILE A 489 -16.38 1.89 -9.17
CA ILE A 489 -17.42 2.01 -10.21
C ILE A 489 -18.15 3.34 -10.06
N TYR A 490 -18.05 4.19 -11.08
CA TYR A 490 -18.69 5.52 -11.10
C TYR A 490 -19.76 5.55 -12.18
N ASN A 491 -21.02 5.77 -11.82
CA ASN A 491 -22.14 5.81 -12.76
C ASN A 491 -22.53 7.24 -13.11
N VAL A 492 -21.90 7.77 -14.17
CA VAL A 492 -22.07 9.14 -14.64
C VAL A 492 -23.45 9.36 -15.25
N LYS A 493 -24.14 10.39 -14.76
CA LYS A 493 -25.45 10.78 -15.30
C LYS A 493 -25.32 11.45 -16.67
N GLY A 494 -26.35 11.35 -17.49
CA GLY A 494 -26.40 11.95 -18.83
C GLY A 494 -26.52 10.95 -19.98
N GLY A 495 -26.49 9.64 -19.68
CA GLY A 495 -26.60 8.58 -20.68
C GLY A 495 -25.31 8.37 -21.47
N VAL A 496 -25.40 7.61 -22.56
CA VAL A 496 -24.23 7.27 -23.40
C VAL A 496 -23.47 8.53 -23.83
N GLY A 497 -22.14 8.50 -23.66
CA GLY A 497 -21.24 9.60 -23.96
C GLY A 497 -20.88 10.44 -22.74
N ALA A 498 -21.63 10.38 -21.64
CA ALA A 498 -21.30 11.12 -20.43
C ALA A 498 -20.04 10.58 -19.75
N ALA A 499 -19.89 9.25 -19.69
CA ALA A 499 -18.68 8.62 -19.17
C ALA A 499 -17.46 8.88 -20.07
N SER A 500 -17.63 8.87 -21.39
CA SER A 500 -16.62 9.31 -22.34
C SER A 500 -16.21 10.76 -22.07
N SER A 501 -17.14 11.69 -21.85
CA SER A 501 -16.82 13.08 -21.52
C SER A 501 -16.02 13.18 -20.21
N ALA A 502 -16.43 12.46 -19.16
CA ALA A 502 -15.71 12.41 -17.89
C ALA A 502 -14.28 11.87 -18.06
N LYS A 503 -14.12 10.82 -18.88
CA LYS A 503 -12.80 10.28 -19.22
C LYS A 503 -11.94 11.29 -19.97
N LEU A 504 -12.49 12.12 -20.84
CA LEU A 504 -11.73 13.18 -21.53
C LEU A 504 -11.17 14.21 -20.54
N ILE A 505 -11.94 14.61 -19.52
CA ILE A 505 -11.44 15.51 -18.47
C ILE A 505 -10.26 14.86 -17.73
N ASN A 506 -10.36 13.57 -17.40
CA ASN A 506 -9.25 12.84 -16.81
C ASN A 506 -8.02 12.76 -17.74
N GLN A 507 -8.21 12.54 -19.05
CA GLN A 507 -7.10 12.46 -20.01
C GLN A 507 -6.45 13.83 -20.28
N LEU A 508 -7.23 14.91 -20.21
CA LEU A 508 -6.71 16.28 -20.23
C LEU A 508 -5.68 16.46 -19.12
N LEU A 509 -6.08 16.21 -17.87
CA LEU A 509 -5.22 16.33 -16.70
C LEU A 509 -4.00 15.40 -16.81
N ALA A 510 -4.23 14.14 -17.13
CA ALA A 510 -3.17 13.15 -17.26
C ALA A 510 -2.09 13.56 -18.27
N GLY A 511 -2.48 13.98 -19.48
CA GLY A 511 -1.54 14.35 -20.53
C GLY A 511 -0.75 15.61 -20.19
N VAL A 512 -1.41 16.61 -19.61
CA VAL A 512 -0.72 17.83 -19.19
C VAL A 512 0.23 17.53 -18.02
N HIS A 513 -0.16 16.73 -17.03
CA HIS A 513 0.69 16.41 -15.89
C HIS A 513 1.95 15.62 -16.27
N ILE A 514 1.90 14.71 -17.24
CA ILE A 514 3.10 14.02 -17.75
C ILE A 514 4.05 15.03 -18.43
N ALA A 515 3.51 15.92 -19.28
CA ALA A 515 4.32 16.92 -19.96
C ALA A 515 4.90 17.96 -18.99
N THR A 516 4.15 18.35 -17.95
CA THR A 516 4.63 19.18 -16.82
C THR A 516 5.74 18.48 -16.05
N ALA A 517 5.61 17.17 -15.77
CA ALA A 517 6.65 16.39 -15.10
C ALA A 517 7.97 16.40 -15.90
N ALA A 518 7.86 16.22 -17.22
CA ALA A 518 8.99 16.29 -18.14
C ALA A 518 9.65 17.69 -18.15
N GLU A 519 8.85 18.76 -18.33
CA GLU A 519 9.35 20.14 -18.32
C GLU A 519 10.04 20.49 -17.00
N SER A 520 9.43 20.08 -15.88
CA SER A 520 9.90 20.31 -14.51
C SER A 520 11.24 19.61 -14.24
N LEU A 521 11.36 18.31 -14.52
CA LEU A 521 12.60 17.57 -14.31
C LEU A 521 13.72 18.05 -15.23
N ALA A 522 13.39 18.40 -16.47
CA ALA A 522 14.37 18.96 -17.40
C ALA A 522 14.86 20.35 -16.94
N PHE A 523 13.96 21.18 -16.40
CA PHE A 523 14.33 22.46 -15.79
C PHE A 523 15.17 22.28 -14.53
N ALA A 524 14.85 21.32 -13.67
CA ALA A 524 15.63 20.98 -12.48
C ALA A 524 17.06 20.54 -12.86
N SER A 525 17.19 19.65 -13.86
CA SER A 525 18.47 19.26 -14.43
C SER A 525 19.24 20.48 -14.95
N ARG A 526 18.57 21.38 -15.70
CA ARG A 526 19.19 22.61 -16.22
C ARG A 526 19.68 23.55 -15.12
N LEU A 527 18.99 23.58 -13.97
CA LEU A 527 19.39 24.33 -12.78
C LEU A 527 20.54 23.68 -11.99
N GLY A 528 20.95 22.47 -12.37
CA GLY A 528 21.99 21.69 -11.71
C GLY A 528 21.52 20.99 -10.44
N LEU A 529 20.23 20.68 -10.33
CA LEU A 529 19.66 19.90 -9.24
C LEU A 529 19.76 18.41 -9.53
N ASP A 530 19.83 17.62 -8.45
CA ASP A 530 19.67 16.18 -8.53
C ASP A 530 18.20 15.84 -8.81
N THR A 531 17.93 15.34 -10.02
CA THR A 531 16.58 15.06 -10.49
C THR A 531 15.92 13.90 -9.73
N ARG A 532 16.71 13.00 -9.12
CA ARG A 532 16.18 11.96 -8.22
C ARG A 532 15.70 12.57 -6.91
N GLN A 533 16.51 13.43 -6.31
CA GLN A 533 16.14 14.14 -5.09
C GLN A 533 14.90 15.03 -5.31
N VAL A 534 14.80 15.68 -6.49
CA VAL A 534 13.62 16.45 -6.89
C VAL A 534 12.38 15.54 -6.95
N TYR A 535 12.48 14.36 -7.57
CA TYR A 535 11.39 13.39 -7.60
C TYR A 535 10.94 12.95 -6.21
N ASP A 536 11.88 12.60 -5.33
CA ASP A 536 11.55 12.13 -3.98
C ASP A 536 10.84 13.22 -3.17
N ILE A 537 11.36 14.45 -3.19
CA ILE A 537 10.75 15.58 -2.46
C ILE A 537 9.40 15.97 -3.06
N PHE A 538 9.27 16.00 -4.39
CA PHE A 538 8.03 16.42 -5.03
C PHE A 538 6.88 15.45 -4.77
N ASN A 539 7.17 14.16 -4.60
CA ASN A 539 6.16 13.18 -4.20
C ASN A 539 5.56 13.44 -2.81
N GLU A 540 6.23 14.22 -1.97
CA GLU A 540 5.82 14.60 -0.63
C GLU A 540 5.52 16.11 -0.52
N SER A 541 5.16 16.75 -1.64
CA SER A 541 4.87 18.19 -1.69
C SER A 541 3.60 18.55 -2.45
N THR A 542 3.26 19.85 -2.45
CA THR A 542 2.23 20.49 -3.28
C THR A 542 2.44 20.32 -4.79
N ALA A 543 3.66 19.99 -5.23
CA ALA A 543 3.96 19.71 -6.64
C ALA A 543 3.50 18.31 -7.12
N TRP A 544 3.01 17.44 -6.23
CA TRP A 544 2.64 16.07 -6.59
C TRP A 544 1.49 15.99 -7.61
N SER A 545 1.63 15.03 -8.53
CA SER A 545 0.53 14.48 -9.32
C SER A 545 0.70 12.98 -9.50
N TRP A 546 -0.40 12.27 -9.73
CA TRP A 546 -0.35 10.81 -9.97
C TRP A 546 0.56 10.48 -11.16
N MET A 547 0.49 11.29 -12.22
CA MET A 547 1.32 11.12 -13.41
C MET A 547 2.79 11.45 -13.17
N PHE A 548 3.11 12.45 -12.36
CA PHE A 548 4.49 12.70 -11.95
C PHE A 548 5.06 11.48 -11.24
N GLN A 549 4.39 11.01 -10.19
CA GLN A 549 4.82 9.84 -9.42
C GLN A 549 5.01 8.59 -10.30
N ASN A 550 4.13 8.41 -11.30
CA ASN A 550 4.16 7.21 -12.12
C ASN A 550 5.11 7.27 -13.33
N ARG A 551 5.31 8.45 -13.94
CA ARG A 551 6.10 8.60 -15.18
C ARG A 551 7.49 9.18 -14.98
N ALA A 552 7.71 9.95 -13.93
CA ALA A 552 9.03 10.55 -13.66
C ALA A 552 10.12 9.47 -13.52
N THR A 553 9.81 8.32 -12.94
CA THR A 553 10.78 7.21 -12.81
C THR A 553 11.33 6.75 -14.15
N GLN A 554 10.49 6.64 -15.17
CA GLN A 554 10.91 6.29 -16.54
C GLN A 554 11.81 7.38 -17.15
N MET A 555 11.55 8.65 -16.86
CA MET A 555 12.41 9.77 -17.29
C MET A 555 13.78 9.75 -16.61
N LEU A 556 13.80 9.43 -15.31
CA LEU A 556 15.03 9.33 -14.51
C LEU A 556 15.90 8.12 -14.90
N ASP A 557 15.26 7.03 -15.31
CA ASP A 557 15.92 5.77 -15.67
C ASP A 557 16.18 5.65 -17.19
N ALA A 558 15.73 6.63 -17.98
CA ALA A 558 15.71 6.61 -19.45
C ALA A 558 15.05 5.33 -20.04
N ASP A 559 13.99 4.85 -19.39
CA ASP A 559 13.23 3.67 -19.82
C ASP A 559 12.08 4.08 -20.75
N TRP A 560 12.24 3.77 -22.03
CA TRP A 560 11.25 4.09 -23.08
C TRP A 560 10.32 2.94 -23.42
N THR A 561 10.31 1.88 -22.60
CA THR A 561 9.41 0.74 -22.77
C THR A 561 7.94 1.20 -22.69
N PRO A 562 7.11 0.96 -23.71
CA PRO A 562 5.77 1.51 -23.77
C PRO A 562 4.79 0.74 -22.86
N HIS A 563 4.67 1.19 -21.61
CA HIS A 563 3.53 0.83 -20.75
C HIS A 563 2.25 1.61 -21.13
N SER A 564 2.45 2.79 -21.69
CA SER A 564 1.49 3.63 -22.40
C SER A 564 2.28 4.38 -23.47
N ALA A 565 1.86 4.27 -24.72
CA ALA A 565 2.62 4.83 -25.84
C ALA A 565 2.39 6.34 -25.97
N LEU A 566 3.40 7.08 -26.39
CA LEU A 566 3.32 8.52 -26.66
C LEU A 566 2.17 8.88 -27.62
N ALA A 567 1.91 8.04 -28.63
CA ALA A 567 0.79 8.22 -29.55
C ALA A 567 -0.60 8.19 -28.88
N ILE A 568 -0.74 7.62 -27.67
CA ILE A 568 -1.99 7.66 -26.92
C ILE A 568 -2.33 9.11 -26.54
N PHE A 569 -1.36 9.90 -26.11
CA PHE A 569 -1.60 11.31 -25.77
C PHE A 569 -1.69 12.24 -26.99
N VAL A 570 -1.09 11.87 -28.13
CA VAL A 570 -1.42 12.50 -29.42
C VAL A 570 -2.92 12.31 -29.73
N LYS A 571 -3.43 11.08 -29.59
CA LYS A 571 -4.84 10.78 -29.83
C LYS A 571 -5.75 11.45 -28.79
N ASP A 572 -5.53 11.21 -27.51
CA ASP A 572 -6.46 11.59 -26.45
C ASP A 572 -6.56 13.11 -26.27
N LEU A 573 -5.43 13.84 -26.26
CA LEU A 573 -5.49 15.30 -26.24
C LEU A 573 -6.05 15.87 -27.55
N GLY A 574 -5.85 15.18 -28.69
CA GLY A 574 -6.55 15.50 -29.93
C GLY A 574 -8.08 15.40 -29.80
N ILE A 575 -8.59 14.37 -29.10
CA ILE A 575 -10.03 14.24 -28.81
C ILE A 575 -10.49 15.36 -27.86
N VAL A 576 -9.73 15.65 -26.80
CA VAL A 576 -10.02 16.76 -25.86
C VAL A 576 -10.16 18.08 -26.62
N LEU A 577 -9.21 18.41 -27.49
CA LEU A 577 -9.22 19.66 -28.24
C LEU A 577 -10.36 19.73 -29.27
N ASN A 578 -10.70 18.62 -29.91
CA ASN A 578 -11.85 18.55 -30.81
C ASN A 578 -13.16 18.77 -30.06
N GLU A 579 -13.30 18.19 -28.86
CA GLU A 579 -14.49 18.38 -28.03
C GLU A 579 -14.55 19.80 -27.45
N ALA A 580 -13.42 20.35 -27.01
CA ALA A 580 -13.31 21.75 -26.60
C ALA A 580 -13.73 22.69 -27.74
N LYS A 581 -13.29 22.44 -28.97
CA LYS A 581 -13.71 23.21 -30.16
C LYS A 581 -15.23 23.11 -30.38
N ARG A 582 -15.81 21.91 -30.27
CA ARG A 582 -17.26 21.69 -30.40
C ARG A 582 -18.05 22.47 -29.34
N LEU A 583 -17.53 22.53 -28.12
CA LEU A 583 -18.12 23.23 -26.98
C LEU A 583 -17.76 24.73 -26.90
N ALA A 584 -16.98 25.25 -27.86
CA ALA A 584 -16.38 26.58 -27.79
C ALA A 584 -15.67 26.84 -26.44
N SER A 585 -14.94 25.84 -25.94
CA SER A 585 -14.16 25.90 -24.70
C SER A 585 -12.71 26.30 -24.98
N TYR A 586 -12.18 27.19 -24.14
CA TYR A 586 -10.78 27.59 -24.16
C TYR A 586 -9.95 26.54 -23.41
N THR A 587 -8.94 25.95 -24.06
CA THR A 587 -8.11 24.85 -23.50
C THR A 587 -6.61 25.01 -23.83
N PRO A 588 -5.96 26.10 -23.35
CA PRO A 588 -4.58 26.43 -23.68
C PRO A 588 -3.55 25.40 -23.21
N MET A 589 -3.71 24.83 -22.01
CA MET A 589 -2.75 23.87 -21.45
C MET A 589 -2.78 22.57 -22.26
N SER A 590 -3.99 22.08 -22.58
CA SER A 590 -4.18 20.92 -23.46
C SER A 590 -3.53 21.13 -24.83
N ALA A 591 -3.67 22.34 -25.40
CA ALA A 591 -3.14 22.65 -26.73
C ALA A 591 -1.62 22.62 -26.77
N VAL A 592 -0.96 23.17 -25.75
CA VAL A 592 0.50 23.15 -25.61
C VAL A 592 0.98 21.72 -25.39
N ALA A 593 0.41 20.98 -24.43
CA ALA A 593 0.79 19.59 -24.17
C ALA A 593 0.63 18.72 -25.43
N HIS A 594 -0.48 18.86 -26.16
CA HIS A 594 -0.71 18.12 -27.40
C HIS A 594 0.35 18.41 -28.46
N THR A 595 0.77 19.67 -28.59
CA THR A 595 1.85 20.07 -29.53
C THR A 595 3.17 19.39 -29.20
N LEU A 596 3.51 19.27 -27.91
CA LEU A 596 4.71 18.54 -27.46
C LEU A 596 4.65 17.06 -27.84
N TYR A 597 3.50 16.41 -27.64
CA TYR A 597 3.34 15.02 -28.06
C TYR A 597 3.38 14.84 -29.59
N ILE A 598 2.85 15.80 -30.36
CA ILE A 598 2.98 15.77 -31.83
C ILE A 598 4.45 15.88 -32.24
N ASP A 599 5.24 16.78 -31.63
CA ASP A 599 6.69 16.90 -31.93
C ASP A 599 7.42 15.59 -31.59
N GLY A 600 7.18 15.02 -30.41
CA GLY A 600 7.76 13.73 -30.02
C GLY A 600 7.40 12.60 -31.00
N ALA A 601 6.15 12.55 -31.45
CA ALA A 601 5.72 11.58 -32.46
C ALA A 601 6.39 11.82 -33.83
N ALA A 602 6.54 13.08 -34.26
CA ALA A 602 7.22 13.45 -35.50
C ALA A 602 8.71 13.06 -35.51
N ARG A 603 9.32 12.95 -34.33
CA ARG A 603 10.69 12.45 -34.11
C ARG A 603 10.80 10.93 -34.09
N GLY A 604 9.69 10.21 -34.29
CA GLY A 604 9.65 8.74 -34.35
C GLY A 604 9.29 8.05 -33.05
N TRP A 605 9.02 8.79 -31.96
CA TRP A 605 8.78 8.21 -30.63
C TRP A 605 7.33 7.76 -30.39
N ALA A 606 6.49 7.78 -31.42
CA ALA A 606 5.06 7.48 -31.31
C ALA A 606 4.75 6.13 -30.63
N LYS A 607 5.63 5.13 -30.80
CA LYS A 607 5.47 3.77 -30.24
C LYS A 607 6.21 3.55 -28.92
N GLU A 608 6.95 4.54 -28.44
CA GLU A 608 7.71 4.48 -27.19
C GLU A 608 6.87 5.05 -26.04
N SER A 609 7.38 4.97 -24.81
CA SER A 609 6.70 5.51 -23.63
C SER A 609 6.31 6.98 -23.79
N ASP A 610 5.13 7.35 -23.28
CA ASP A 610 4.67 8.73 -23.14
C ASP A 610 5.60 9.60 -22.27
N ALA A 611 6.35 8.99 -21.34
CA ALA A 611 7.41 9.65 -20.57
C ALA A 611 8.58 10.14 -21.44
N GLY A 612 8.75 9.55 -22.63
CA GLY A 612 9.78 9.94 -23.61
C GLY A 612 9.65 11.36 -24.14
N VAL A 613 8.56 12.08 -23.83
CA VAL A 613 8.38 13.51 -24.15
C VAL A 613 9.45 14.39 -23.48
N VAL A 614 10.07 13.96 -22.38
CA VAL A 614 11.19 14.66 -21.71
C VAL A 614 12.37 14.92 -22.63
N ARG A 615 12.58 14.06 -23.64
CA ARG A 615 13.68 14.17 -24.60
C ARG A 615 13.60 15.41 -25.49
N LEU A 616 12.46 16.09 -25.54
CA LEU A 616 12.34 17.39 -26.21
C LEU A 616 13.24 18.46 -25.57
N TRP A 617 13.39 18.42 -24.25
CA TRP A 617 14.27 19.33 -23.51
C TRP A 617 15.71 18.81 -23.44
N GLU A 618 15.92 17.49 -23.43
CA GLU A 618 17.27 16.93 -23.48
C GLU A 618 17.98 17.28 -24.80
N ALA A 619 17.24 17.33 -25.90
CA ALA A 619 17.73 17.87 -27.17
C ALA A 619 18.14 19.35 -27.09
N ALA A 620 17.64 20.10 -26.10
CA ALA A 620 17.98 21.49 -25.81
C ALA A 620 19.04 21.65 -24.70
N GLY A 621 19.66 20.56 -24.24
CA GLY A 621 20.83 20.58 -23.35
C GLY A 621 20.58 20.26 -21.87
N SER A 622 19.42 19.71 -21.50
CA SER A 622 19.24 19.05 -20.19
C SER A 622 19.67 17.58 -20.26
N ASP A 623 19.96 16.97 -19.11
CA ASP A 623 20.24 15.52 -19.01
C ASP A 623 19.56 14.99 -17.74
N VAL A 624 18.29 14.59 -17.86
CA VAL A 624 17.48 14.25 -16.68
C VAL A 624 18.00 12.99 -16.01
N SER A 625 18.31 11.97 -16.80
CA SER A 625 18.85 10.70 -16.30
C SER A 625 20.28 10.83 -15.78
N GLY A 626 21.15 11.59 -16.46
CA GLY A 626 22.52 11.82 -16.01
C GLY A 626 22.63 12.75 -14.79
N SER A 627 21.62 13.60 -14.56
CA SER A 627 21.51 14.41 -13.35
C SER A 627 20.91 13.64 -12.16
N ALA A 628 20.41 12.42 -12.37
CA ALA A 628 19.83 11.61 -11.31
C ALA A 628 20.95 10.88 -10.53
N SER A 629 21.04 11.12 -9.23
CA SER A 629 21.91 10.28 -8.40
C SER A 629 21.43 8.81 -8.42
N VAL A 630 22.39 7.88 -8.30
CA VAL A 630 22.08 6.45 -8.10
C VAL A 630 21.16 6.36 -6.91
N LYS A 631 19.93 5.83 -7.09
CA LYS A 631 18.87 5.71 -6.08
C LYS A 631 19.42 5.62 -4.65
N VAL A 632 19.60 6.78 -4.03
CA VAL A 632 19.94 6.89 -2.61
C VAL A 632 18.59 6.97 -1.93
N SER A 633 18.16 5.86 -1.33
CA SER A 633 17.07 5.90 -0.37
C SER A 633 17.34 7.02 0.64
N SER A 634 16.32 7.82 0.94
CA SER A 634 16.18 8.79 2.05
C SER A 634 17.23 8.66 3.17
N PRO A 635 17.71 9.80 3.74
CA PRO A 635 18.96 9.93 4.49
C PRO A 635 19.33 8.68 5.28
N ALA A 636 20.37 7.99 4.79
CA ALA A 636 20.89 6.77 5.36
C ALA A 636 21.33 6.98 6.82
N ALA A 637 20.43 6.67 7.75
CA ALA A 637 20.81 6.12 9.03
C ALA A 637 21.09 4.62 8.82
N TYR A 638 22.38 4.27 8.73
CA TYR A 638 22.91 2.91 8.88
C TYR A 638 22.22 1.81 8.04
N GLN A 639 22.66 1.62 6.80
CA GLN A 639 22.58 0.31 6.12
C GLN A 639 23.99 -0.18 5.81
N GLU A 640 24.68 -0.71 6.82
CA GLU A 640 25.60 -1.81 6.55
C GLU A 640 24.77 -3.02 6.10
N SER A 641 25.19 -3.68 5.04
CA SER A 641 24.62 -4.98 4.66
C SER A 641 24.80 -5.95 5.83
N VAL A 642 23.73 -6.27 6.55
CA VAL A 642 23.73 -7.26 7.64
C VAL A 642 24.19 -8.60 7.08
N LYS A 643 25.22 -9.21 7.68
CA LYS A 643 25.81 -10.48 7.21
C LYS A 643 25.25 -11.67 8.00
N SER A 644 25.29 -12.86 7.38
CA SER A 644 25.09 -14.12 8.11
C SER A 644 26.18 -14.34 9.15
N LEU A 645 25.80 -14.93 10.28
CA LEU A 645 26.68 -15.15 11.42
C LEU A 645 26.83 -16.65 11.73
N PRO A 646 28.00 -17.15 12.17
CA PRO A 646 28.13 -18.54 12.63
C PRO A 646 27.32 -18.78 13.91
N ALA A 647 26.34 -19.68 13.88
CA ALA A 647 25.35 -19.83 14.94
C ALA A 647 25.98 -20.22 16.28
N LYS A 648 26.76 -21.31 16.33
CA LYS A 648 27.41 -21.76 17.58
C LYS A 648 28.31 -20.70 18.20
N ALA A 649 29.18 -20.08 17.39
CA ALA A 649 30.14 -19.10 17.88
C ALA A 649 29.44 -17.82 18.37
N THR A 650 28.43 -17.36 17.62
CA THR A 650 27.65 -16.16 17.99
C THR A 650 26.89 -16.39 19.28
N LEU A 651 26.15 -17.50 19.39
CA LEU A 651 25.36 -17.80 20.59
C LEU A 651 26.23 -18.03 21.83
N ALA A 652 27.42 -18.61 21.67
CA ALA A 652 28.38 -18.80 22.77
C ALA A 652 29.05 -17.49 23.25
N ALA A 653 29.08 -16.45 22.41
CA ALA A 653 29.68 -15.16 22.74
C ALA A 653 28.71 -14.19 23.45
N LEU A 654 27.42 -14.53 23.53
CA LEU A 654 26.40 -13.71 24.20
C LEU A 654 26.57 -13.74 25.74
N PRO A 655 26.06 -12.72 26.46
CA PRO A 655 26.01 -12.75 27.92
C PRO A 655 25.36 -14.02 28.45
N ALA A 656 25.73 -14.50 29.64
CA ALA A 656 25.14 -15.70 30.22
C ALA A 656 23.63 -15.52 30.48
N GLU A 657 22.82 -16.57 30.29
CA GLU A 657 21.38 -16.52 30.55
C GLU A 657 21.09 -16.13 32.01
N TYR A 658 19.97 -15.42 32.22
CA TYR A 658 19.52 -15.03 33.55
C TYR A 658 19.25 -16.29 34.40
N THR A 659 19.90 -16.38 35.55
CA THR A 659 19.98 -17.65 36.31
C THR A 659 18.72 -18.01 37.09
N THR A 660 17.82 -17.06 37.32
CA THR A 660 16.59 -17.28 38.07
C THR A 660 15.50 -17.79 37.14
N ASP A 661 14.91 -18.94 37.45
CA ASP A 661 13.73 -19.44 36.73
C ASP A 661 12.50 -18.61 37.12
N LEU A 662 12.01 -17.82 36.16
CA LEU A 662 10.89 -16.91 36.36
C LEU A 662 9.55 -17.53 35.97
N ILE A 663 9.50 -18.68 35.27
CA ILE A 663 8.25 -19.22 34.73
C ILE A 663 7.25 -19.60 35.83
N GLU A 664 7.74 -20.16 36.94
CA GLU A 664 6.90 -20.52 38.10
C GLU A 664 6.32 -19.28 38.77
N SER A 665 7.08 -18.19 38.85
CA SER A 665 6.59 -16.93 39.40
C SER A 665 5.53 -16.29 38.50
N THR A 666 5.73 -16.34 37.17
CA THR A 666 4.73 -15.92 36.18
C THR A 666 3.47 -16.76 36.29
N LYS A 667 3.63 -18.08 36.37
CA LYS A 667 2.51 -19.01 36.56
C LYS A 667 1.72 -18.70 37.83
N ALA A 668 2.39 -18.47 38.95
CA ALA A 668 1.73 -18.11 40.21
C ALA A 668 0.95 -16.79 40.10
N ARG A 669 1.47 -15.79 39.37
CA ARG A 669 0.75 -14.54 39.11
C ARG A 669 -0.48 -14.75 38.23
N VAL A 670 -0.34 -15.49 37.13
CA VAL A 670 -1.46 -15.81 36.23
C VAL A 670 -2.53 -16.64 36.96
N ASP A 671 -2.12 -17.61 37.77
CA ASP A 671 -3.00 -18.48 38.56
C ASP A 671 -3.73 -17.74 39.69
N SER A 672 -3.27 -16.55 40.08
CA SER A 672 -3.98 -15.72 41.08
C SER A 672 -5.31 -15.15 40.56
N GLY A 673 -5.53 -15.17 39.24
CA GLY A 673 -6.69 -14.56 38.59
C GLY A 673 -6.66 -13.02 38.55
N ALA A 674 -5.54 -12.40 38.98
CA ALA A 674 -5.38 -10.95 38.98
C ALA A 674 -5.12 -10.35 37.59
N MET A 675 -4.76 -11.18 36.60
CA MET A 675 -4.41 -10.75 35.25
C MET A 675 -5.58 -10.92 34.26
N PRO A 676 -5.67 -10.08 33.21
CA PRO A 676 -6.61 -10.30 32.12
C PRO A 676 -6.40 -11.66 31.43
N VAL A 677 -7.49 -12.22 30.89
CA VAL A 677 -7.44 -13.44 30.07
C VAL A 677 -6.72 -13.12 28.76
N LEU A 678 -5.67 -13.88 28.42
CA LEU A 678 -4.92 -13.66 27.17
C LEU A 678 -5.63 -14.32 25.99
N VAL A 679 -6.13 -13.53 25.04
CA VAL A 679 -6.77 -14.02 23.82
C VAL A 679 -5.76 -13.90 22.66
N ALA A 680 -5.30 -15.05 22.18
CA ALA A 680 -4.30 -15.12 21.12
C ALA A 680 -4.95 -15.29 19.75
N LEU A 681 -4.86 -14.27 18.90
CA LEU A 681 -5.32 -14.32 17.51
C LEU A 681 -4.18 -14.90 16.67
N ASP A 682 -4.37 -16.11 16.15
CA ASP A 682 -3.36 -16.83 15.38
C ASP A 682 -3.63 -16.69 13.87
N ASP A 683 -2.75 -15.97 13.17
CA ASP A 683 -2.88 -15.66 11.74
C ASP A 683 -2.66 -16.88 10.81
N ASP A 684 -2.14 -17.99 11.37
CA ASP A 684 -1.92 -19.30 10.73
C ASP A 684 -2.08 -20.40 11.81
N PRO A 685 -2.80 -21.52 11.57
CA PRO A 685 -3.06 -22.58 12.58
C PRO A 685 -1.86 -23.21 13.26
N THR A 686 -0.66 -22.98 12.73
CA THR A 686 0.57 -23.55 13.24
C THR A 686 1.13 -22.84 14.45
N GLY A 687 0.44 -21.87 15.07
CA GLY A 687 1.02 -21.03 16.14
C GLY A 687 0.94 -21.52 17.56
N THR A 688 0.21 -22.59 17.80
CA THR A 688 0.00 -23.22 19.12
C THR A 688 1.22 -24.01 19.64
N GLN A 689 2.41 -23.76 19.08
CA GLN A 689 3.57 -24.66 19.10
C GLN A 689 4.14 -24.90 20.48
N THR A 690 4.28 -23.85 21.29
CA THR A 690 4.93 -23.91 22.61
C THR A 690 3.95 -24.12 23.75
N CYS A 691 2.65 -24.24 23.44
CA CYS A 691 1.59 -24.28 24.43
C CYS A 691 1.10 -25.70 24.70
N ASN A 692 0.52 -25.90 25.89
CA ASN A 692 -0.18 -27.12 26.28
C ASN A 692 -1.26 -26.79 27.31
N ASN A 693 -2.28 -27.63 27.39
CA ASN A 693 -3.46 -27.48 28.25
C ASN A 693 -4.17 -26.13 28.07
N ILE A 694 -4.31 -25.70 26.82
CA ILE A 694 -5.01 -24.47 26.43
C ILE A 694 -5.89 -24.74 25.23
N ASP A 695 -7.06 -24.09 25.18
CA ASP A 695 -8.01 -24.26 24.09
C ASP A 695 -7.64 -23.39 22.88
N VAL A 696 -7.97 -23.92 21.70
CA VAL A 696 -8.01 -23.20 20.42
C VAL A 696 -9.43 -23.25 19.87
N LEU A 697 -9.96 -22.08 19.53
CA LEU A 697 -11.28 -21.91 18.94
C LEU A 697 -11.13 -21.66 17.44
N ALA A 698 -11.92 -22.37 16.65
CA ALA A 698 -12.05 -22.18 15.21
C ALA A 698 -13.25 -21.28 14.84
N VAL A 699 -14.00 -20.83 15.84
CA VAL A 699 -15.19 -19.98 15.71
C VAL A 699 -15.17 -18.93 16.81
N TRP A 700 -15.74 -17.76 16.54
CA TRP A 700 -15.71 -16.59 17.42
C TRP A 700 -17.10 -15.95 17.58
N ASP A 701 -18.16 -16.75 17.51
CA ASP A 701 -19.48 -16.28 17.90
C ASP A 701 -19.53 -16.01 19.41
N VAL A 702 -20.30 -14.99 19.81
CA VAL A 702 -20.38 -14.49 21.19
C VAL A 702 -20.78 -15.61 22.17
N GLY A 703 -21.63 -16.55 21.75
CA GLY A 703 -22.03 -17.68 22.60
C GLY A 703 -20.86 -18.61 22.94
N THR A 704 -20.11 -19.04 21.93
CA THR A 704 -18.93 -19.89 22.10
C THR A 704 -17.83 -19.20 22.92
N LEU A 705 -17.60 -17.91 22.68
CA LEU A 705 -16.63 -17.10 23.43
C LEU A 705 -17.06 -16.94 24.89
N LYS A 706 -18.35 -16.71 25.15
CA LYS A 706 -18.90 -16.61 26.51
C LYS A 706 -18.70 -17.91 27.29
N GLU A 707 -18.98 -19.05 26.67
CA GLU A 707 -18.68 -20.36 27.26
C GLU A 707 -17.20 -20.50 27.60
N GLN A 708 -16.31 -20.05 26.71
CA GLN A 708 -14.88 -20.07 26.95
C GLN A 708 -14.49 -19.21 28.16
N PHE A 709 -14.95 -17.96 28.22
CA PHE A 709 -14.71 -17.06 29.36
C PHE A 709 -15.33 -17.56 30.67
N ALA A 710 -16.38 -18.38 30.61
CA ALA A 710 -16.99 -19.02 31.77
C ALA A 710 -16.16 -20.20 32.31
N THR A 711 -15.23 -20.73 31.52
CA THR A 711 -14.22 -21.68 32.02
C THR A 711 -13.18 -20.95 32.88
N ASP A 712 -12.45 -21.67 33.72
CA ASP A 712 -11.29 -21.15 34.46
C ASP A 712 -10.06 -21.03 33.55
N CYS A 713 -10.24 -20.46 32.34
CA CYS A 713 -9.16 -20.31 31.37
C CYS A 713 -8.32 -19.07 31.66
N ARG A 714 -7.01 -19.24 31.55
CA ARG A 714 -6.01 -18.15 31.68
C ARG A 714 -5.76 -17.44 30.35
N GLY A 715 -6.05 -18.14 29.26
CA GLY A 715 -5.99 -17.67 27.90
C GLY A 715 -6.51 -18.74 26.97
N PHE A 716 -6.75 -18.38 25.72
CA PHE A 716 -7.13 -19.29 24.64
C PHE A 716 -6.74 -18.70 23.29
N PHE A 717 -6.64 -19.56 22.28
CA PHE A 717 -6.38 -19.15 20.90
C PHE A 717 -7.68 -18.99 20.13
N ILE A 718 -7.71 -18.05 19.20
CA ILE A 718 -8.69 -17.97 18.12
C ILE A 718 -7.92 -18.13 16.81
N LEU A 719 -8.28 -19.15 16.04
CA LEU A 719 -7.72 -19.42 14.74
C LEU A 719 -8.35 -18.49 13.70
N THR A 720 -7.64 -17.43 13.31
CA THR A 720 -8.17 -16.44 12.36
C THR A 720 -7.90 -16.85 10.92
N ASN A 721 -6.72 -17.44 10.67
CA ASN A 721 -6.21 -17.69 9.33
C ASN A 721 -6.21 -16.41 8.45
N SER A 722 -6.04 -15.24 9.08
CA SER A 722 -6.07 -13.92 8.44
C SER A 722 -5.01 -13.77 7.35
N ARG A 723 -3.90 -14.52 7.42
CA ARG A 723 -2.84 -14.52 6.40
C ARG A 723 -3.31 -15.03 5.03
N ALA A 724 -4.40 -15.79 4.98
CA ALA A 724 -5.01 -16.26 3.74
C ALA A 724 -5.92 -15.21 3.08
N LEU A 725 -6.17 -14.07 3.75
CA LEU A 725 -7.07 -13.02 3.29
C LEU A 725 -6.28 -11.81 2.76
N PRO A 726 -6.86 -11.01 1.85
CA PRO A 726 -6.36 -9.68 1.51
C PRO A 726 -6.32 -8.73 2.72
N PRO A 727 -5.50 -7.67 2.71
CA PRO A 727 -5.31 -6.79 3.87
C PRO A 727 -6.60 -6.17 4.44
N THR A 728 -7.52 -5.72 3.60
CA THR A 728 -8.80 -5.14 4.05
C THR A 728 -9.70 -6.17 4.73
N GLU A 729 -9.84 -7.35 4.14
CA GLU A 729 -10.63 -8.45 4.71
C GLU A 729 -10.03 -8.96 6.02
N ALA A 730 -8.70 -9.04 6.10
CA ALA A 730 -8.00 -9.37 7.34
C ALA A 730 -8.28 -8.33 8.43
N ARG A 731 -8.26 -7.03 8.10
CA ARG A 731 -8.62 -5.96 9.04
C ARG A 731 -10.06 -6.12 9.54
N GLU A 732 -11.02 -6.28 8.64
CA GLU A 732 -12.44 -6.46 8.97
C GLU A 732 -12.67 -7.68 9.86
N LEU A 733 -12.00 -8.81 9.57
CA LEU A 733 -12.05 -10.01 10.38
C LEU A 733 -11.55 -9.76 11.82
N ILE A 734 -10.43 -9.06 11.97
CA ILE A 734 -9.89 -8.75 13.31
C ILE A 734 -10.82 -7.81 14.07
N VAL A 735 -11.40 -6.81 13.42
CA VAL A 735 -12.41 -5.92 14.03
C VAL A 735 -13.63 -6.74 14.50
N GLU A 736 -14.14 -7.66 13.68
CA GLU A 736 -15.25 -8.54 14.03
C GLU A 736 -14.93 -9.42 15.25
N ILE A 737 -13.78 -10.10 15.23
CA ILE A 737 -13.36 -11.00 16.31
C ILE A 737 -13.25 -10.23 17.62
N ILE A 738 -12.56 -9.08 17.62
CA ILE A 738 -12.34 -8.30 18.84
C ILE A 738 -13.65 -7.72 19.36
N THR A 739 -14.56 -7.30 18.48
CA THR A 739 -15.90 -6.84 18.87
C THR A 739 -16.67 -7.96 19.59
N ASN A 740 -16.62 -9.19 19.06
CA ASN A 740 -17.27 -10.34 19.69
C ASN A 740 -16.60 -10.76 21.00
N VAL A 741 -15.25 -10.71 21.07
CA VAL A 741 -14.49 -10.97 22.29
C VAL A 741 -14.82 -9.95 23.37
N ASN A 742 -14.85 -8.66 23.03
CA ASN A 742 -15.20 -7.59 23.96
C ASN A 742 -16.60 -7.81 24.54
N LYS A 743 -17.58 -8.08 23.69
CA LYS A 743 -18.94 -8.38 24.13
C LYS A 743 -19.03 -9.62 25.03
N ALA A 744 -18.36 -10.72 24.66
CA ALA A 744 -18.37 -11.94 25.46
C ALA A 744 -17.66 -11.76 26.82
N ALA A 745 -16.58 -10.97 26.85
CA ALA A 745 -15.83 -10.66 28.07
C ALA A 745 -16.66 -9.78 29.02
N GLU A 746 -17.34 -8.75 28.49
CA GLU A 746 -18.28 -7.90 29.23
C GLU A 746 -19.42 -8.72 29.84
N GLU A 747 -20.05 -9.62 29.05
CA GLU A 747 -21.13 -10.48 29.53
C GLU A 747 -20.67 -11.51 30.59
N SER A 748 -19.40 -11.88 30.60
CA SER A 748 -18.79 -12.81 31.54
C SER A 748 -18.11 -12.12 32.73
N GLY A 749 -18.06 -10.78 32.76
CA GLY A 749 -17.39 -10.01 33.81
C GLY A 749 -15.88 -10.28 33.89
N LYS A 750 -15.22 -10.53 32.75
CA LYS A 750 -13.78 -10.83 32.65
C LYS A 750 -13.06 -9.73 31.89
N ALA A 751 -11.85 -9.38 32.33
CA ALA A 751 -10.92 -8.57 31.55
C ALA A 751 -10.13 -9.46 30.57
N PHE A 752 -9.71 -8.90 29.44
CA PHE A 752 -8.91 -9.62 28.44
C PHE A 752 -7.84 -8.72 27.81
N GLU A 753 -6.86 -9.36 27.19
CA GLU A 753 -5.82 -8.75 26.36
C GLU A 753 -5.70 -9.50 25.03
N ILE A 754 -5.35 -8.78 23.95
CA ILE A 754 -5.18 -9.36 22.61
C ILE A 754 -3.70 -9.50 22.29
N VAL A 755 -3.26 -10.72 21.95
CA VAL A 755 -1.97 -10.95 21.29
C VAL A 755 -2.19 -11.34 19.83
N LEU A 756 -1.57 -10.60 18.93
CA LEU A 756 -1.51 -10.91 17.50
C LEU A 756 -0.32 -11.83 17.27
N ARG A 757 -0.59 -13.14 17.23
CA ARG A 757 0.44 -14.13 16.99
C ARG A 757 0.62 -14.27 15.48
N GLY A 758 1.84 -13.99 15.03
CA GLY A 758 2.22 -13.93 13.63
C GLY A 758 3.24 -15.00 13.23
N ASP A 759 3.66 -14.93 11.97
CA ASP A 759 4.75 -15.75 11.46
C ASP A 759 6.08 -15.38 12.12
N SER A 760 6.78 -16.36 12.67
CA SER A 760 8.14 -16.13 13.20
C SER A 760 9.14 -15.69 12.12
N THR A 761 8.82 -15.76 10.82
CA THR A 761 9.65 -15.22 9.74
C THR A 761 9.16 -13.87 9.21
N LEU A 762 8.43 -13.12 10.05
CA LEU A 762 7.96 -11.75 9.82
C LEU A 762 6.85 -11.58 8.77
N ARG A 763 6.28 -12.65 8.23
CA ARG A 763 5.15 -12.55 7.30
C ARG A 763 3.82 -12.30 8.04
N GLY A 764 2.92 -11.57 7.39
CA GLY A 764 1.58 -11.25 7.89
C GLY A 764 1.22 -9.78 7.66
N HIS A 765 -0.01 -9.42 8.03
CA HIS A 765 -0.57 -8.08 7.79
C HIS A 765 -0.07 -7.09 8.85
N LEU A 766 0.73 -6.12 8.41
CA LEU A 766 1.31 -5.06 9.22
C LEU A 766 1.35 -3.79 8.36
N PRO A 767 0.70 -2.69 8.75
CA PRO A 767 0.17 -2.38 10.09
C PRO A 767 -1.28 -2.83 10.37
N GLU A 768 -1.94 -3.52 9.46
CA GLU A 768 -3.41 -3.65 9.46
C GLU A 768 -3.97 -4.36 10.70
N GLU A 769 -3.34 -5.46 11.16
CA GLU A 769 -3.82 -6.21 12.33
C GLU A 769 -3.70 -5.41 13.65
N PRO A 770 -2.53 -4.84 14.01
CA PRO A 770 -2.43 -3.96 15.19
C PRO A 770 -3.37 -2.76 15.14
N GLU A 771 -3.57 -2.16 13.97
CA GLU A 771 -4.47 -1.03 13.82
C GLU A 771 -5.94 -1.39 14.00
N ALA A 772 -6.35 -2.58 13.56
CA ALA A 772 -7.68 -3.11 13.84
C ALA A 772 -7.91 -3.30 15.34
N VAL A 773 -6.89 -3.71 16.10
CA VAL A 773 -6.97 -3.80 17.57
C VAL A 773 -7.16 -2.42 18.19
N GLU A 774 -6.38 -1.42 17.77
CA GLU A 774 -6.48 -0.05 18.29
C GLU A 774 -7.80 0.63 17.94
N GLU A 775 -8.37 0.31 16.77
CA GLU A 775 -9.68 0.79 16.35
C GLU A 775 -10.79 0.39 17.34
N VAL A 776 -10.74 -0.85 17.85
CA VAL A 776 -11.77 -1.39 18.75
C VAL A 776 -11.47 -1.13 20.23
N LEU A 777 -10.22 -1.32 20.66
CA LEU A 777 -9.83 -1.26 22.09
C LEU A 777 -9.20 0.08 22.50
N GLY A 778 -8.97 0.97 21.53
CA GLY A 778 -8.28 2.24 21.72
C GLY A 778 -6.76 2.12 21.64
N LYS A 779 -6.10 3.29 21.65
CA LYS A 779 -4.64 3.39 21.51
C LYS A 779 -3.89 2.71 22.67
N SER A 780 -2.82 2.01 22.34
CA SER A 780 -1.92 1.36 23.31
C SER A 780 -0.79 2.30 23.79
N ASP A 781 -0.09 1.92 24.85
CA ASP A 781 1.15 2.57 25.32
C ASP A 781 2.39 2.13 24.49
N GLY A 782 2.19 1.21 23.53
CA GLY A 782 3.20 0.79 22.56
C GLY A 782 2.94 -0.59 21.97
N TRP A 783 3.54 -0.85 20.81
CA TRP A 783 3.51 -2.16 20.17
C TRP A 783 4.72 -2.99 20.59
N VAL A 784 4.51 -4.13 21.21
CA VAL A 784 5.58 -5.09 21.53
C VAL A 784 5.80 -6.00 20.33
N PHE A 785 7.01 -5.99 19.78
CA PHE A 785 7.42 -6.79 18.63
C PHE A 785 8.43 -7.86 19.06
N ALA A 786 7.99 -9.13 19.09
CA ALA A 786 8.77 -10.25 19.63
C ALA A 786 8.63 -11.53 18.76
N PRO A 787 9.31 -11.60 17.59
CA PRO A 787 9.19 -12.73 16.65
C PRO A 787 10.01 -13.98 17.05
N PHE A 788 10.53 -14.04 18.27
CA PHE A 788 11.40 -15.12 18.75
C PHE A 788 10.71 -16.48 18.82
N PHE A 789 11.38 -17.52 18.30
CA PHE A 789 10.92 -18.91 18.39
C PHE A 789 12.09 -19.90 18.30
N ARG A 790 12.55 -20.38 19.46
CA ARG A 790 13.73 -21.24 19.60
C ARG A 790 13.60 -22.58 18.87
N GLN A 791 12.50 -23.32 19.01
CA GLN A 791 12.35 -24.62 18.33
C GLN A 791 12.29 -24.46 16.80
N GLY A 792 11.99 -23.26 16.31
CA GLY A 792 12.10 -22.90 14.91
C GLY A 792 13.48 -22.37 14.49
N GLY A 793 14.39 -22.09 15.41
CA GLY A 793 15.66 -21.41 15.11
C GLY A 793 15.46 -19.94 14.71
N ARG A 794 14.49 -19.24 15.30
CA ARG A 794 14.22 -17.81 15.03
C ARG A 794 14.71 -16.98 16.19
N PHE A 795 15.68 -16.12 15.93
CA PHE A 795 16.44 -15.40 16.94
C PHE A 795 16.49 -13.91 16.61
N THR A 796 16.47 -13.07 17.65
CA THR A 796 16.64 -11.62 17.47
C THR A 796 17.85 -11.17 18.28
N ILE A 797 18.85 -10.60 17.59
CA ILE A 797 20.12 -10.13 18.16
C ILE A 797 20.40 -8.75 17.58
N ASP A 798 20.67 -7.76 18.43
CA ASP A 798 20.90 -6.36 18.06
C ASP A 798 19.83 -5.78 17.14
N ASP A 799 18.57 -6.09 17.48
CA ASP A 799 17.35 -5.79 16.73
C ASP A 799 17.28 -6.42 15.33
N VAL A 800 18.23 -7.26 14.95
CA VAL A 800 18.21 -8.01 13.70
C VAL A 800 17.59 -9.38 13.95
N HIS A 801 16.60 -9.72 13.12
CA HIS A 801 15.97 -11.03 13.15
C HIS A 801 16.66 -12.01 12.21
N TYR A 802 16.95 -13.21 12.71
CA TYR A 802 17.68 -14.27 12.03
C TYR A 802 16.87 -15.56 11.99
N VAL A 803 17.05 -16.30 10.91
CA VAL A 803 16.61 -17.69 10.75
C VAL A 803 17.85 -18.57 10.74
N GLN A 804 17.89 -19.55 11.64
CA GLN A 804 18.99 -20.52 11.68
C GLN A 804 18.83 -21.55 10.55
N GLU A 805 19.86 -21.66 9.72
CA GLU A 805 20.04 -22.70 8.71
C GLU A 805 21.37 -23.39 9.00
N ASP A 806 21.33 -24.65 9.44
CA ASP A 806 22.49 -25.40 9.94
C ASP A 806 23.26 -24.65 11.05
N ASP A 807 24.54 -24.35 10.84
CA ASP A 807 25.38 -23.56 11.76
C ASP A 807 25.49 -22.08 11.34
N GLN A 808 24.51 -21.56 10.60
CA GLN A 808 24.45 -20.16 10.19
C GLN A 808 23.15 -19.49 10.68
N LEU A 809 23.28 -18.27 11.18
CA LEU A 809 22.19 -17.34 11.42
C LEU A 809 22.06 -16.46 10.19
N VAL A 810 21.09 -16.77 9.35
CA VAL A 810 20.81 -16.03 8.12
C VAL A 810 19.85 -14.88 8.44
N PRO A 811 20.17 -13.62 8.10
CA PRO A 811 19.25 -12.50 8.31
C PRO A 811 17.92 -12.78 7.60
N ALA A 812 16.79 -12.52 8.27
CA ALA A 812 15.48 -12.91 7.78
C ALA A 812 15.18 -12.43 6.35
N ALA A 813 15.60 -11.21 5.99
CA ALA A 813 15.44 -10.64 4.65
C ALA A 813 16.25 -11.34 3.54
N GLN A 814 17.25 -12.15 3.89
CA GLN A 814 18.06 -12.94 2.95
C GLN A 814 17.50 -14.35 2.75
N THR A 815 16.48 -14.73 3.51
CA THR A 815 15.83 -16.03 3.39
C THR A 815 14.78 -16.01 2.27
N PRO A 816 14.40 -17.17 1.72
CA PRO A 816 13.28 -17.25 0.77
C PRO A 816 11.95 -16.70 1.32
N PHE A 817 11.77 -16.64 2.65
CA PHE A 817 10.55 -16.10 3.27
C PHE A 817 10.35 -14.61 2.99
N ALA A 818 11.44 -13.86 2.80
CA ALA A 818 11.39 -12.43 2.49
C ALA A 818 11.04 -12.14 1.03
N GLN A 819 11.14 -13.14 0.16
CA GLN A 819 10.76 -13.08 -1.26
C GLN A 819 9.30 -13.49 -1.50
N ASP A 820 8.51 -13.64 -0.42
CA ASP A 820 7.09 -13.93 -0.49
C ASP A 820 6.37 -12.85 -1.33
N ALA A 821 5.56 -13.28 -2.30
CA ALA A 821 4.93 -12.36 -3.25
C ALA A 821 3.88 -11.43 -2.59
N THR A 822 3.31 -11.86 -1.46
CA THR A 822 2.28 -11.12 -0.73
C THR A 822 2.88 -10.36 0.45
N PHE A 823 3.74 -11.01 1.23
CA PHE A 823 4.25 -10.46 2.50
C PHE A 823 5.74 -10.11 2.47
N GLY A 824 6.39 -10.15 1.30
CA GLY A 824 7.83 -9.95 1.14
C GLY A 824 8.36 -8.63 1.71
N TYR A 825 9.61 -8.65 2.13
CA TYR A 825 10.27 -7.53 2.83
C TYR A 825 11.78 -7.50 2.55
N LYS A 826 12.43 -6.37 2.82
CA LYS A 826 13.85 -6.15 2.49
C LYS A 826 14.76 -6.03 3.71
N ASN A 827 14.20 -5.77 4.89
CA ASN A 827 14.98 -5.47 6.08
C ASN A 827 14.90 -6.59 7.13
N SER A 828 16.06 -7.00 7.65
CA SER A 828 16.17 -7.92 8.79
C SER A 828 16.24 -7.20 10.13
N ASN A 829 16.68 -5.93 10.15
CA ASN A 829 16.60 -5.10 11.35
C ASN A 829 15.14 -4.73 11.58
N LEU A 830 14.59 -5.08 12.74
CA LEU A 830 13.18 -4.97 13.06
C LEU A 830 12.68 -3.51 13.05
N ARG A 831 13.54 -2.53 13.37
CA ARG A 831 13.19 -1.11 13.26
C ARG A 831 12.92 -0.75 11.80
N GLN A 832 13.86 -1.12 10.92
CA GLN A 832 13.76 -0.86 9.49
C GLN A 832 12.64 -1.67 8.84
N TYR A 833 12.43 -2.91 9.27
CA TYR A 833 11.30 -3.74 8.83
C TYR A 833 9.96 -3.08 9.18
N ILE A 834 9.81 -2.54 10.39
CA ILE A 834 8.58 -1.84 10.79
C ILE A 834 8.41 -0.53 10.00
N LEU A 835 9.47 0.24 9.78
CA LEU A 835 9.40 1.44 8.92
C LEU A 835 9.02 1.08 7.47
N GLU A 836 9.56 -0.02 6.94
CA GLU A 836 9.23 -0.54 5.62
C GLU A 836 7.74 -0.90 5.49
N LYS A 837 7.16 -1.53 6.52
CA LYS A 837 5.77 -2.02 6.49
C LYS A 837 4.75 -0.97 6.88
N CYS A 838 5.05 -0.15 7.87
CA CYS A 838 4.10 0.81 8.46
C CYS A 838 4.22 2.22 7.86
N GLY A 839 5.12 2.45 6.91
CA GLY A 839 5.34 3.74 6.27
C GLY A 839 5.69 4.84 7.28
N SER A 840 5.07 6.02 7.11
CA SER A 840 5.39 7.23 7.89
C SER A 840 4.79 7.26 9.30
N ARG A 841 4.13 6.19 9.77
CA ARG A 841 3.53 6.15 11.11
C ARG A 841 4.57 6.22 12.23
N PHE A 842 5.70 5.57 12.03
CA PHE A 842 6.77 5.51 13.02
C PHE A 842 8.01 6.26 12.52
N THR A 843 8.78 6.83 13.45
CA THR A 843 10.06 7.50 13.15
C THR A 843 11.19 6.79 13.89
N ALA A 844 12.44 7.17 13.64
CA ALA A 844 13.58 6.57 14.33
C ALA A 844 13.50 6.69 15.87
N SER A 845 12.82 7.71 16.40
CA SER A 845 12.57 7.91 17.83
C SER A 845 11.42 7.07 18.39
N SER A 846 10.59 6.44 17.56
CA SER A 846 9.49 5.57 18.00
C SER A 846 9.97 4.27 18.64
N PHE A 847 11.22 3.85 18.41
CA PHE A 847 11.70 2.51 18.77
C PHE A 847 12.40 2.47 20.12
N THR A 848 11.94 1.59 21.01
CA THR A 848 12.67 1.16 22.20
C THR A 848 13.15 -0.27 22.01
N SER A 849 14.46 -0.52 22.14
CA SER A 849 15.00 -1.88 22.12
C SER A 849 15.18 -2.42 23.54
N ILE A 850 14.66 -3.63 23.78
CA ILE A 850 15.01 -4.47 24.92
C ILE A 850 16.12 -5.41 24.45
N THR A 851 17.35 -5.11 24.84
CA THR A 851 18.55 -5.82 24.38
C THR A 851 18.79 -7.10 25.18
N LEU A 852 19.62 -8.01 24.66
CA LEU A 852 20.03 -9.20 25.42
C LEU A 852 20.76 -8.84 26.72
N GLU A 853 21.51 -7.73 26.74
CA GLU A 853 22.15 -7.22 27.97
C GLU A 853 21.11 -6.78 29.00
N ASP A 854 20.07 -6.05 28.58
CA ASP A 854 18.97 -5.65 29.47
C ASP A 854 18.29 -6.86 30.11
N LEU A 855 18.09 -7.94 29.32
CA LEU A 855 17.45 -9.16 29.78
C LEU A 855 18.36 -9.99 30.69
N ARG A 856 19.60 -10.23 30.27
CA ARG A 856 20.51 -11.18 30.92
C ARG A 856 21.26 -10.58 32.11
N CYS A 857 21.59 -9.29 32.04
CA CYS A 857 22.30 -8.58 33.11
C CYS A 857 21.37 -7.70 33.94
N GLY A 858 20.39 -7.06 33.30
CA GLY A 858 19.45 -6.16 33.96
C GLY A 858 18.24 -6.85 34.61
N GLY A 859 17.82 -8.00 34.07
CA GLY A 859 16.68 -8.76 34.58
C GLY A 859 15.32 -8.04 34.45
N PRO A 860 14.27 -8.57 35.11
CA PRO A 860 12.91 -8.05 34.97
C PRO A 860 12.75 -6.57 35.35
N ALA A 861 13.50 -6.10 36.36
CA ALA A 861 13.44 -4.71 36.81
C ALA A 861 13.93 -3.72 35.73
N LYS A 862 14.96 -4.10 34.95
CA LYS A 862 15.44 -3.26 33.85
C LYS A 862 14.47 -3.21 32.69
N VAL A 863 13.82 -4.35 32.39
CA VAL A 863 12.75 -4.40 31.39
C VAL A 863 11.60 -3.49 31.80
N GLU A 864 11.13 -3.60 33.03
CA GLU A 864 10.09 -2.74 33.59
C GLU A 864 10.45 -1.26 33.46
N GLU A 865 11.65 -0.87 33.90
CA GLU A 865 12.16 0.51 33.77
C GLU A 865 12.06 1.02 32.31
N LYS A 866 12.49 0.22 31.33
CA LYS A 866 12.45 0.61 29.91
C LYS A 866 11.03 0.67 29.37
N LEU A 867 10.14 -0.24 29.77
CA LEU A 867 8.74 -0.21 29.36
C LEU A 867 8.02 1.03 29.91
N LEU A 868 8.33 1.43 31.15
CA LEU A 868 7.81 2.66 31.77
C LEU A 868 8.46 3.93 31.22
N SER A 869 9.63 3.82 30.57
CA SER A 869 10.29 4.96 29.93
C SER A 869 9.63 5.29 28.59
N GLY A 870 8.94 6.42 28.50
CA GLY A 870 8.28 6.87 27.27
C GLY A 870 7.00 7.65 27.55
N GLU A 871 6.56 8.44 26.59
CA GLU A 871 5.26 9.11 26.67
C GLU A 871 4.14 8.10 26.42
N ARG A 872 3.13 8.10 27.31
CA ARG A 872 1.96 7.23 27.19
C ARG A 872 1.13 7.61 25.97
N GLY A 873 0.68 6.62 25.21
CA GLY A 873 -0.11 6.84 24.00
C GLY A 873 0.67 7.44 22.81
N ALA A 874 1.99 7.60 22.88
CA ALA A 874 2.82 7.92 21.73
C ALA A 874 2.91 6.73 20.77
N ASP A 875 3.13 6.98 19.47
CA ASP A 875 3.37 5.93 18.47
C ASP A 875 4.75 5.29 18.68
N ARG A 876 4.79 4.34 19.62
CA ARG A 876 5.97 3.68 20.14
C ARG A 876 5.97 2.19 19.79
N VAL A 877 7.15 1.67 19.46
CA VAL A 877 7.36 0.23 19.22
C VAL A 877 8.51 -0.29 20.08
N ILE A 878 8.27 -1.39 20.78
CA ILE A 878 9.20 -2.07 21.69
C ILE A 878 9.70 -3.33 21.01
N ILE A 879 10.99 -3.36 20.64
CA ILE A 879 11.62 -4.52 20.01
C ILE A 879 12.24 -5.39 21.08
N VAL A 880 11.91 -6.68 21.08
CA VAL A 880 12.42 -7.65 22.05
C VAL A 880 13.47 -8.54 21.39
N ASN A 881 14.71 -8.46 21.89
CA ASN A 881 15.79 -9.37 21.51
C ASN A 881 15.71 -10.64 22.34
N ALA A 882 15.87 -11.81 21.72
CA ALA A 882 15.83 -13.08 22.43
C ALA A 882 16.51 -14.17 21.62
N VAL A 883 17.27 -15.03 22.30
CA VAL A 883 17.85 -16.25 21.73
C VAL A 883 17.55 -17.50 22.55
N ALA A 884 17.06 -17.34 23.79
CA ALA A 884 16.64 -18.41 24.68
C ALA A 884 15.25 -18.14 25.28
N ASP A 885 14.56 -19.18 25.73
CA ASP A 885 13.24 -19.04 26.35
C ASP A 885 13.32 -18.27 27.68
N SER A 886 14.46 -18.35 28.37
CA SER A 886 14.77 -17.55 29.56
C SER A 886 14.75 -16.04 29.28
N ASP A 887 15.25 -15.61 28.12
CA ASP A 887 15.21 -14.20 27.69
C ASP A 887 13.75 -13.71 27.59
N MET A 888 12.88 -14.53 27.00
CA MET A 888 11.44 -14.23 26.89
C MET A 888 10.75 -14.22 28.26
N ASN A 889 11.12 -15.15 29.15
CA ASN A 889 10.58 -15.21 30.51
C ASN A 889 10.96 -13.97 31.33
N VAL A 890 12.20 -13.47 31.19
CA VAL A 890 12.63 -12.21 31.81
C VAL A 890 11.83 -11.03 31.27
N PHE A 891 11.67 -10.95 29.94
CA PHE A 891 10.88 -9.89 29.31
C PHE A 891 9.44 -9.89 29.85
N VAL A 892 8.78 -11.04 29.86
CA VAL A 892 7.40 -11.18 30.36
C VAL A 892 7.29 -10.81 31.83
N ALA A 893 8.25 -11.18 32.68
CA ALA A 893 8.21 -10.81 34.09
C ALA A 893 8.28 -9.28 34.30
N GLY A 894 9.08 -8.57 33.51
CA GLY A 894 9.13 -7.10 33.53
C GLY A 894 7.90 -6.45 32.89
N LEU A 895 7.35 -7.07 31.84
CA LEU A 895 6.10 -6.66 31.19
C LEU A 895 4.92 -6.70 32.17
N LEU A 896 4.76 -7.81 32.91
CA LEU A 896 3.72 -7.96 33.92
C LEU A 896 3.82 -6.89 35.02
N ALA A 897 5.05 -6.54 35.44
CA ALA A 897 5.25 -5.47 36.40
C ALA A 897 4.86 -4.08 35.85
N ALA A 898 5.07 -3.84 34.55
CA ALA A 898 4.59 -2.61 33.89
C ALA A 898 3.06 -2.58 33.73
N GLU A 899 2.44 -3.72 33.39
CA GLU A 899 0.98 -3.89 33.30
C GLU A 899 0.29 -3.67 34.67
N GLU A 900 0.89 -4.16 35.76
CA GLU A 900 0.43 -3.88 37.15
C GLU A 900 0.42 -2.38 37.49
N LYS A 901 1.22 -1.56 36.79
CA LYS A 901 1.24 -0.09 36.89
C LYS A 901 0.28 0.60 35.90
N GLY A 902 -0.54 -0.18 35.20
CA GLY A 902 -1.60 0.29 34.31
C GLY A 902 -1.16 0.61 32.89
N TYR A 903 0.02 0.15 32.45
CA TYR A 903 0.43 0.22 31.04
C TYR A 903 -0.27 -0.85 30.22
N ARG A 904 -0.65 -0.53 28.98
CA ARG A 904 -1.33 -1.46 28.07
C ARG A 904 -0.57 -1.53 26.75
N PHE A 905 -0.27 -2.74 26.28
CA PHE A 905 0.48 -2.94 25.04
C PHE A 905 -0.32 -3.77 24.05
N ILE A 906 0.02 -3.64 22.77
CA ILE A 906 -0.43 -4.57 21.72
C ILE A 906 0.77 -5.42 21.31
N TYR A 907 0.57 -6.72 21.21
CA TYR A 907 1.69 -7.65 21.02
C TYR A 907 1.64 -8.25 19.60
N ARG A 908 2.70 -8.03 18.82
CA ARG A 908 2.96 -8.76 17.56
C ARG A 908 4.11 -9.74 17.80
N THR A 909 3.79 -11.02 17.94
CA THR A 909 4.73 -12.00 18.51
C THR A 909 4.75 -13.32 17.75
N ALA A 910 5.72 -14.17 18.08
CA ALA A 910 5.74 -15.58 17.67
C ALA A 910 5.37 -16.51 18.86
N ALA A 911 5.58 -17.82 18.71
CA ALA A 911 5.05 -18.83 19.65
C ALA A 911 5.53 -18.66 21.11
N ALA A 912 6.82 -18.34 21.32
CA ALA A 912 7.42 -18.35 22.66
C ALA A 912 6.75 -17.36 23.64
N PHE A 913 6.32 -16.20 23.15
CA PHE A 913 5.71 -15.17 24.00
C PHE A 913 4.43 -15.66 24.69
N VAL A 914 3.54 -16.35 23.97
CA VAL A 914 2.25 -16.80 24.51
C VAL A 914 2.45 -17.79 25.65
N SER A 915 3.36 -18.77 25.48
CA SER A 915 3.72 -19.71 26.55
C SER A 915 4.33 -19.02 27.76
N SER A 916 5.25 -18.07 27.55
CA SER A 916 5.87 -17.32 28.65
C SER A 916 4.85 -16.45 29.40
N ARG A 917 3.97 -15.72 28.70
CA ARG A 917 2.93 -14.85 29.28
C ARG A 917 1.87 -15.60 30.08
N LEU A 918 1.65 -16.88 29.76
CA LEU A 918 0.73 -17.76 30.47
C LEU A 918 1.39 -18.63 31.55
N GLY A 919 2.72 -18.53 31.72
CA GLY A 919 3.46 -19.38 32.66
C GLY A 919 3.43 -20.86 32.26
N ILE A 920 3.31 -21.17 30.98
CA ILE A 920 3.30 -22.54 30.46
C ILE A 920 4.74 -23.03 30.33
N LYS A 921 5.07 -24.07 31.09
CA LYS A 921 6.38 -24.73 31.03
C LYS A 921 6.48 -25.64 29.82
N GLU A 922 7.67 -25.70 29.21
CA GLU A 922 7.98 -26.66 28.17
C GLU A 922 7.85 -28.09 28.73
N ILE A 923 7.14 -28.94 28.00
CA ILE A 923 6.99 -30.36 28.30
C ILE A 923 7.60 -31.19 27.15
N PRO A 924 8.13 -32.39 27.43
CA PRO A 924 8.57 -33.29 26.37
C PRO A 924 7.44 -33.63 25.38
N PRO A 925 7.77 -33.94 24.11
CA PRO A 925 6.81 -34.46 23.16
C PRO A 925 6.08 -35.70 23.69
N LYS A 926 4.78 -35.80 23.41
CA LYS A 926 3.90 -36.84 23.94
C LYS A 926 4.13 -38.18 23.23
N SER A 927 4.32 -39.23 24.02
CA SER A 927 4.36 -40.61 23.52
C SER A 927 2.97 -41.13 23.18
N TRP A 928 2.87 -42.18 22.34
CA TRP A 928 1.56 -42.78 22.00
C TRP A 928 0.76 -43.19 23.25
N ALA A 929 1.41 -43.73 24.29
CA ALA A 929 0.76 -44.13 25.54
C ALA A 929 0.09 -42.97 26.29
N GLU A 930 0.63 -41.75 26.18
CA GLU A 930 0.05 -40.54 26.78
C GLU A 930 -1.03 -39.90 25.89
N VAL A 931 -0.99 -40.20 24.58
CA VAL A 931 -1.89 -39.65 23.56
C VAL A 931 -3.11 -40.54 23.33
N SER A 932 -3.01 -41.86 23.51
CA SER A 932 -4.13 -42.79 23.38
C SER A 932 -5.06 -42.70 24.60
N LEU A 933 -6.38 -42.69 24.38
CA LEU A 933 -7.34 -42.87 25.47
C LEU A 933 -7.48 -44.35 25.81
N LYS A 934 -7.94 -44.68 27.03
CA LYS A 934 -8.22 -46.08 27.43
C LYS A 934 -9.18 -46.78 26.45
N ALA A 935 -10.17 -46.05 25.95
CA ALA A 935 -11.09 -46.53 24.92
C ALA A 935 -10.43 -46.77 23.55
N ASP A 936 -9.31 -46.11 23.24
CA ASP A 936 -8.56 -46.31 21.99
C ASP A 936 -7.65 -47.56 22.07
N VAL A 937 -7.25 -47.98 23.27
CA VAL A 937 -6.50 -49.22 23.50
C VAL A 937 -7.38 -50.46 23.28
N ASP A 938 -8.66 -50.35 23.64
CA ASP A 938 -9.66 -51.41 23.50
C ASP A 938 -10.42 -51.36 22.15
N ALA A 939 -10.16 -50.34 21.32
CA ALA A 939 -10.79 -50.15 20.01
C ALA A 939 -10.22 -51.10 18.93
N PRO A 940 -10.95 -51.35 17.82
CA PRO A 940 -10.40 -52.05 16.67
C PRO A 940 -9.09 -51.40 16.20
N ARG A 941 -8.07 -52.21 15.90
CA ARG A 941 -6.77 -51.74 15.38
C ARG A 941 -6.92 -51.10 14.00
N THR A 942 -7.31 -49.82 13.94
CA THR A 942 -7.34 -49.03 12.72
C THR A 942 -5.99 -48.35 12.48
N GLY A 943 -5.72 -48.00 11.22
CA GLY A 943 -4.52 -47.28 10.80
C GLY A 943 -4.54 -45.78 11.14
N GLY A 944 -3.38 -45.14 11.11
CA GLY A 944 -3.23 -43.68 11.12
C GLY A 944 -3.40 -43.05 9.73
N LEU A 945 -3.72 -41.77 9.69
CA LEU A 945 -3.86 -40.99 8.46
C LEU A 945 -2.89 -39.81 8.45
N ILE A 946 -2.09 -39.67 7.38
CA ILE A 946 -1.19 -38.54 7.15
C ILE A 946 -1.66 -37.80 5.90
N LEU A 947 -1.86 -36.49 5.99
CA LEU A 947 -2.32 -35.61 4.91
C LEU A 947 -1.23 -34.58 4.58
N ALA A 948 -0.82 -34.49 3.31
CA ALA A 948 0.17 -33.50 2.86
C ALA A 948 -0.19 -32.87 1.50
N GLY A 949 -0.66 -31.62 1.53
CA GLY A 949 -1.02 -30.87 0.32
C GLY A 949 0.08 -29.97 -0.25
N SER A 950 1.01 -29.51 0.60
CA SER A 950 1.97 -28.45 0.24
C SER A 950 3.19 -28.94 -0.55
N TYR A 951 3.64 -28.14 -1.53
CA TYR A 951 4.89 -28.33 -2.27
C TYR A 951 6.00 -27.39 -1.75
N VAL A 952 6.63 -27.76 -0.64
CA VAL A 952 7.78 -27.03 -0.07
C VAL A 952 8.97 -28.00 -0.01
N PRO A 953 10.20 -27.58 -0.33
CA PRO A 953 11.38 -28.46 -0.33
C PRO A 953 11.52 -29.28 0.96
N LYS A 954 11.37 -28.62 2.12
CA LYS A 954 11.44 -29.27 3.43
C LYS A 954 10.33 -30.32 3.66
N THR A 955 9.10 -30.01 3.30
CA THR A 955 7.99 -30.98 3.35
C THR A 955 8.28 -32.18 2.44
N THR A 956 8.86 -31.95 1.26
CA THR A 956 9.22 -33.01 0.31
C THR A 956 10.30 -33.93 0.89
N ALA A 957 11.34 -33.37 1.52
CA ALA A 957 12.37 -34.14 2.21
C ALA A 957 11.79 -34.99 3.36
N GLN A 958 10.89 -34.41 4.16
CA GLN A 958 10.23 -35.12 5.26
C GLN A 958 9.33 -36.27 4.79
N LEU A 959 8.59 -36.08 3.70
CA LEU A 959 7.78 -37.15 3.09
C LEU A 959 8.65 -38.26 2.50
N LYS A 960 9.78 -37.90 1.88
CA LYS A 960 10.76 -38.87 1.38
C LYS A 960 11.30 -39.75 2.52
N ALA A 961 11.77 -39.13 3.59
CA ALA A 961 12.28 -39.85 4.76
C ALA A 961 11.22 -40.77 5.39
N LEU A 962 9.97 -40.30 5.50
CA LEU A 962 8.84 -41.11 5.98
C LEU A 962 8.64 -42.36 5.10
N ARG A 963 8.61 -42.20 3.77
CA ARG A 963 8.40 -43.31 2.82
C ARG A 963 9.55 -44.31 2.85
N GLU A 964 10.80 -43.83 2.92
CA GLU A 964 11.98 -44.69 2.97
C GLU A 964 12.05 -45.49 4.27
N ARG A 965 11.75 -44.86 5.42
CA ARG A 965 11.85 -45.52 6.73
C ARG A 965 10.69 -46.47 7.02
N ARG A 966 9.46 -46.11 6.65
CA ARG A 966 8.28 -46.98 6.86
C ARG A 966 8.13 -48.06 5.79
N GLY A 967 8.71 -47.87 4.60
CA GLY A 967 8.74 -48.88 3.55
C GLY A 967 7.36 -49.47 3.25
N THR A 968 7.24 -50.80 3.35
CA THR A 968 5.99 -51.54 3.12
C THR A 968 4.96 -51.35 4.23
N ASP A 969 5.29 -50.76 5.37
CA ASP A 969 4.38 -50.56 6.50
C ASP A 969 3.57 -49.26 6.39
N LEU A 970 3.76 -48.49 5.31
CA LEU A 970 3.01 -47.28 4.98
C LEU A 970 2.45 -47.39 3.56
N GLU A 971 1.14 -47.25 3.42
CA GLU A 971 0.50 -47.17 2.11
C GLU A 971 0.48 -45.72 1.64
N VAL A 972 0.82 -45.47 0.38
CA VAL A 972 0.89 -44.12 -0.19
C VAL A 972 -0.15 -43.97 -1.29
N ILE A 973 -1.07 -43.02 -1.09
CA ILE A 973 -2.05 -42.60 -2.08
C ILE A 973 -1.62 -41.22 -2.58
N GLU A 974 -1.15 -41.16 -3.82
CA GLU A 974 -0.77 -39.91 -4.46
C GLU A 974 -1.97 -39.34 -5.25
N LEU A 975 -2.34 -38.10 -4.94
CA LEU A 975 -3.30 -37.32 -5.70
C LEU A 975 -2.55 -36.49 -6.74
N ASP A 976 -2.65 -36.87 -8.01
CA ASP A 976 -2.03 -36.14 -9.11
C ASP A 976 -2.63 -34.74 -9.24
N VAL A 977 -1.83 -33.70 -8.99
CA VAL A 977 -2.29 -32.31 -9.01
C VAL A 977 -2.73 -31.90 -10.41
N ALA A 978 -2.06 -32.37 -11.46
CA ALA A 978 -2.42 -32.02 -12.84
C ALA A 978 -3.81 -32.57 -13.18
N GLN A 979 -4.12 -33.79 -12.74
CA GLN A 979 -5.45 -34.39 -12.94
C GLN A 979 -6.50 -33.79 -11.99
N LEU A 980 -6.13 -33.41 -10.77
CA LEU A 980 -7.04 -32.72 -9.84
C LEU A 980 -7.51 -31.37 -10.38
N ILE A 981 -6.67 -30.66 -11.14
CA ILE A 981 -7.02 -29.35 -11.71
C ILE A 981 -7.61 -29.43 -13.13
N GLU A 982 -7.57 -30.61 -13.75
CA GLU A 982 -8.00 -30.83 -15.14
C GLU A 982 -9.49 -30.56 -15.35
N SER A 983 -10.35 -31.17 -14.52
CA SER A 983 -11.80 -30.96 -14.57
C SER A 983 -12.46 -31.36 -13.25
N ALA A 984 -13.66 -30.82 -12.97
CA ALA A 984 -14.42 -31.19 -11.78
C ALA A 984 -14.79 -32.68 -11.74
N GLU A 985 -15.04 -33.29 -12.90
CA GLU A 985 -15.36 -34.73 -13.03
C GLU A 985 -14.14 -35.61 -12.74
N GLN A 986 -12.95 -35.20 -13.17
CA GLN A 986 -11.71 -35.93 -12.92
C GLN A 986 -11.29 -35.79 -11.45
N GLU A 987 -11.38 -34.57 -10.89
CA GLU A 987 -11.17 -34.32 -9.46
C GLU A 987 -12.08 -35.22 -8.61
N GLN A 988 -13.39 -35.22 -8.92
CA GLN A 988 -14.40 -36.05 -8.29
C GLN A 988 -13.99 -37.53 -8.28
N LYS A 989 -13.63 -38.08 -9.44
CA LYS A 989 -13.26 -39.48 -9.60
C LYS A 989 -12.01 -39.86 -8.80
N ILE A 990 -10.97 -39.03 -8.83
CA ILE A 990 -9.71 -39.27 -8.11
C ILE A 990 -9.96 -39.24 -6.61
N VAL A 991 -10.68 -38.23 -6.13
CA VAL A 991 -10.98 -38.07 -4.71
C VAL A 991 -11.86 -39.22 -4.21
N ASP A 992 -12.89 -39.64 -4.95
CA ASP A 992 -13.75 -40.78 -4.59
C ASP A 992 -12.99 -42.11 -4.54
N SER A 993 -12.07 -42.32 -5.49
CA SER A 993 -11.18 -43.49 -5.49
C SER A 993 -10.26 -43.47 -4.27
N ALA A 994 -9.67 -42.32 -3.97
CA ALA A 994 -8.80 -42.14 -2.82
C ALA A 994 -9.55 -42.34 -1.48
N ILE A 995 -10.79 -41.84 -1.37
CA ILE A 995 -11.66 -42.07 -0.20
C ILE A 995 -11.90 -43.56 0.02
N SER A 996 -12.28 -44.27 -1.04
CA SER A 996 -12.59 -45.70 -0.99
C SER A 996 -11.38 -46.51 -0.54
N GLU A 997 -10.22 -46.24 -1.14
CA GLU A 997 -8.99 -46.98 -0.83
C GLU A 997 -8.44 -46.63 0.56
N THR A 998 -8.42 -45.34 0.93
CA THR A 998 -8.01 -44.90 2.27
C THR A 998 -8.88 -45.54 3.34
N THR A 999 -10.20 -45.56 3.14
CA THR A 999 -11.15 -46.19 4.08
C THR A 999 -10.88 -47.68 4.24
N ARG A 1000 -10.62 -48.39 3.13
CA ARG A 1000 -10.30 -49.83 3.13
C ARG A 1000 -9.02 -50.12 3.91
N LEU A 1001 -7.95 -49.35 3.65
CA LEU A 1001 -6.63 -49.55 4.25
C LEU A 1001 -6.58 -49.20 5.74
N ILE A 1002 -7.20 -48.08 6.14
CA ILE A 1002 -7.30 -47.71 7.56
C ILE A 1002 -8.11 -48.75 8.34
N SER A 1003 -9.19 -49.28 7.74
CA SER A 1003 -9.99 -50.35 8.36
C SER A 1003 -9.21 -51.65 8.55
N ALA A 1004 -8.19 -51.89 7.71
CA ALA A 1004 -7.28 -53.04 7.81
C ALA A 1004 -6.09 -52.80 8.77
N GLY A 1005 -6.05 -51.67 9.48
CA GLY A 1005 -4.99 -51.35 10.44
C GLY A 1005 -3.71 -50.77 9.83
N ARG A 1006 -3.69 -50.41 8.54
CA ARG A 1006 -2.52 -49.88 7.84
C ARG A 1006 -2.48 -48.36 7.91
N ASP A 1007 -1.32 -47.79 8.22
CA ASP A 1007 -1.12 -46.35 8.16
C ASP A 1007 -1.11 -45.89 6.70
N VAL A 1008 -1.81 -44.79 6.39
CA VAL A 1008 -1.98 -44.27 5.04
C VAL A 1008 -1.45 -42.84 4.94
N LEU A 1009 -0.56 -42.60 3.99
CA LEU A 1009 -0.15 -41.28 3.55
C LEU A 1009 -0.95 -40.88 2.31
N VAL A 1010 -1.80 -39.87 2.44
CA VAL A 1010 -2.42 -39.19 1.30
C VAL A 1010 -1.64 -37.91 1.03
N MET A 1011 -1.03 -37.83 -0.15
CA MET A 1011 -0.22 -36.68 -0.54
C MET A 1011 -0.52 -36.27 -1.97
N THR A 1012 -0.31 -35.00 -2.30
CA THR A 1012 -0.31 -34.55 -3.69
C THR A 1012 0.93 -34.98 -4.49
N SER A 1013 0.88 -34.96 -5.82
CA SER A 1013 2.05 -35.18 -6.66
C SER A 1013 3.14 -34.14 -6.43
N ARG A 1014 4.41 -34.54 -6.60
CA ARG A 1014 5.61 -33.69 -6.36
C ARG A 1014 6.16 -33.02 -7.62
N THR A 1015 5.40 -32.99 -8.70
CA THR A 1015 5.71 -32.16 -9.87
C THR A 1015 5.21 -30.75 -9.59
N LEU A 1016 6.12 -29.79 -9.50
CA LEU A 1016 5.74 -28.39 -9.33
C LEU A 1016 5.09 -27.89 -10.61
N ILE A 1017 3.78 -27.67 -10.58
CA ILE A 1017 3.08 -26.95 -11.63
C ILE A 1017 3.36 -25.47 -11.38
N LYS A 1018 4.43 -24.95 -12.00
CA LYS A 1018 4.80 -23.54 -11.91
C LYS A 1018 3.90 -22.73 -12.84
N THR A 1019 3.33 -21.66 -12.30
CA THR A 1019 2.75 -20.55 -13.06
C THR A 1019 3.46 -19.27 -12.60
N ASP A 1020 3.74 -18.34 -13.52
CA ASP A 1020 4.55 -17.13 -13.26
C ASP A 1020 3.81 -16.05 -12.42
N GLU A 1021 2.62 -16.38 -11.89
CA GLU A 1021 1.75 -15.47 -11.15
C GLU A 1021 1.43 -16.02 -9.75
N ALA A 1022 1.68 -15.22 -8.70
CA ALA A 1022 1.49 -15.61 -7.30
C ALA A 1022 0.05 -16.05 -6.95
N ILE A 1023 -0.94 -15.47 -7.63
CA ILE A 1023 -2.38 -15.75 -7.44
C ILE A 1023 -2.74 -17.17 -7.92
N SER A 1024 -2.18 -17.60 -9.05
CA SER A 1024 -2.43 -18.93 -9.62
C SER A 1024 -1.85 -20.05 -8.74
N SER A 1025 -0.73 -19.81 -8.05
CA SER A 1025 -0.18 -20.76 -7.06
C SER A 1025 -1.09 -20.92 -5.82
N LEU A 1026 -1.78 -19.86 -5.40
CA LEU A 1026 -2.76 -19.87 -4.30
C LEU A 1026 -4.06 -20.60 -4.68
N GLU A 1027 -4.55 -20.43 -5.92
CA GLU A 1027 -5.74 -21.13 -6.43
C GLU A 1027 -5.52 -22.66 -6.51
N ILE A 1028 -4.36 -23.10 -7.02
CA ILE A 1028 -3.99 -24.51 -7.04
C ILE A 1028 -3.91 -25.06 -5.61
N GLY A 1029 -3.30 -24.29 -4.69
CA GLY A 1029 -3.25 -24.64 -3.27
C GLY A 1029 -4.64 -24.79 -2.64
N SER A 1030 -5.58 -23.90 -2.97
CA SER A 1030 -6.97 -23.94 -2.50
C SER A 1030 -7.74 -25.15 -3.05
N LYS A 1031 -7.60 -25.49 -4.34
CA LYS A 1031 -8.20 -26.71 -4.92
C LYS A 1031 -7.66 -27.98 -4.25
N VAL A 1032 -6.34 -28.05 -4.06
CA VAL A 1032 -5.69 -29.16 -3.36
C VAL A 1032 -6.21 -29.27 -1.92
N ALA A 1033 -6.32 -28.16 -1.20
CA ALA A 1033 -6.86 -28.14 0.16
C ALA A 1033 -8.33 -28.63 0.19
N ALA A 1034 -9.16 -28.15 -0.74
CA ALA A 1034 -10.55 -28.58 -0.87
C ALA A 1034 -10.67 -30.10 -1.14
N ALA A 1035 -9.84 -30.65 -2.02
CA ALA A 1035 -9.80 -32.08 -2.31
C ALA A 1035 -9.42 -32.91 -1.06
N LEU A 1036 -8.40 -32.48 -0.30
CA LEU A 1036 -7.99 -33.14 0.95
C LEU A 1036 -9.06 -33.03 2.04
N VAL A 1037 -9.72 -31.88 2.17
CA VAL A 1037 -10.87 -31.68 3.08
C VAL A 1037 -11.98 -32.64 2.71
N ARG A 1038 -12.34 -32.70 1.43
CA ARG A 1038 -13.39 -33.58 0.95
C ARG A 1038 -13.08 -35.04 1.23
N LEU A 1039 -11.83 -35.46 1.02
CA LEU A 1039 -11.38 -36.79 1.38
C LEU A 1039 -11.59 -37.05 2.88
N LEU A 1040 -11.14 -36.13 3.75
CA LEU A 1040 -11.27 -36.27 5.20
C LEU A 1040 -12.74 -36.28 5.68
N VAL A 1041 -13.61 -35.46 5.08
CA VAL A 1041 -15.05 -35.42 5.40
C VAL A 1041 -15.74 -36.75 5.07
N ASN A 1042 -15.27 -37.49 4.06
CA ASN A 1042 -15.94 -38.69 3.57
C ASN A 1042 -15.33 -40.00 4.08
N ILE A 1043 -14.17 -39.96 4.74
CA ILE A 1043 -13.64 -41.11 5.48
C ILE A 1043 -14.56 -41.39 6.69
N GLN A 1044 -15.18 -42.57 6.71
CA GLN A 1044 -16.10 -42.97 7.78
C GLN A 1044 -15.41 -43.73 8.92
N VAL A 1045 -14.37 -44.51 8.59
CA VAL A 1045 -13.57 -45.21 9.60
C VAL A 1045 -12.80 -44.20 10.45
N ARG A 1046 -12.82 -44.35 11.79
CA ARG A 1046 -12.04 -43.50 12.69
C ARG A 1046 -10.56 -43.86 12.60
N PRO A 1047 -9.67 -42.95 12.10
CA PRO A 1047 -8.24 -43.20 12.12
C PRO A 1047 -7.72 -43.21 13.55
N ARG A 1048 -6.62 -43.93 13.78
CA ARG A 1048 -5.93 -43.98 15.07
C ARG A 1048 -5.35 -42.63 15.48
N TYR A 1049 -4.77 -41.92 14.51
CA TYR A 1049 -4.32 -40.54 14.63
C TYR A 1049 -4.42 -39.87 13.25
N ILE A 1050 -4.41 -38.54 13.23
CA ILE A 1050 -4.37 -37.76 12.00
C ILE A 1050 -3.21 -36.77 12.07
N ILE A 1051 -2.35 -36.75 11.04
CA ILE A 1051 -1.28 -35.76 10.90
C ILE A 1051 -1.57 -34.93 9.65
N ALA A 1052 -1.70 -33.61 9.80
CA ALA A 1052 -1.84 -32.69 8.67
C ALA A 1052 -0.58 -31.83 8.55
N LYS A 1053 0.05 -31.82 7.37
CA LYS A 1053 1.33 -31.13 7.12
C LYS A 1053 1.15 -29.87 6.28
N GLY A 1054 1.53 -28.72 6.86
CA GLY A 1054 1.49 -27.38 6.27
C GLY A 1054 0.33 -26.54 6.81
N GLY A 1055 0.54 -25.23 6.96
CA GLY A 1055 -0.42 -24.31 7.61
C GLY A 1055 -1.85 -24.44 7.05
N ILE A 1056 -2.05 -24.15 5.78
CA ILE A 1056 -3.37 -24.23 5.12
C ILE A 1056 -3.98 -25.64 5.26
N THR A 1057 -3.19 -26.69 4.97
CA THR A 1057 -3.67 -28.09 5.07
C THR A 1057 -4.11 -28.44 6.49
N SER A 1058 -3.38 -28.02 7.52
CA SER A 1058 -3.76 -28.24 8.91
C SER A 1058 -4.98 -27.42 9.32
N SER A 1059 -5.10 -26.16 8.88
CA SER A 1059 -6.26 -25.30 9.16
C SER A 1059 -7.54 -25.94 8.63
N ASP A 1060 -7.53 -26.26 7.34
CA ASP A 1060 -8.69 -26.75 6.62
C ASP A 1060 -9.06 -28.17 7.07
N ALA A 1061 -8.07 -29.00 7.38
CA ALA A 1061 -8.32 -30.31 7.99
C ALA A 1061 -9.00 -30.20 9.36
N ALA A 1062 -8.60 -29.26 10.21
CA ALA A 1062 -9.21 -29.07 11.52
C ALA A 1062 -10.63 -28.48 11.42
N THR A 1063 -10.77 -27.36 10.71
CA THR A 1063 -11.98 -26.54 10.70
C THR A 1063 -13.06 -27.03 9.73
N LYS A 1064 -12.68 -27.45 8.53
CA LYS A 1064 -13.61 -27.90 7.48
C LYS A 1064 -13.72 -29.43 7.44
N GLY A 1065 -12.59 -30.12 7.56
CA GLY A 1065 -12.51 -31.58 7.51
C GLY A 1065 -13.08 -32.25 8.76
N LEU A 1066 -12.49 -31.95 9.92
CA LEU A 1066 -12.89 -32.49 11.21
C LEU A 1066 -14.02 -31.69 11.85
N LYS A 1067 -14.31 -30.47 11.39
CA LYS A 1067 -15.39 -29.61 11.92
C LYS A 1067 -15.21 -29.29 13.41
N MET A 1068 -13.96 -29.14 13.84
CA MET A 1068 -13.65 -28.70 15.20
C MET A 1068 -14.12 -27.26 15.39
N ARG A 1069 -14.92 -26.98 16.43
CA ARG A 1069 -15.21 -25.60 16.85
C ARG A 1069 -14.29 -25.18 17.99
N ARG A 1070 -14.03 -26.09 18.94
CA ARG A 1070 -13.04 -25.98 20.01
C ARG A 1070 -12.15 -27.22 20.05
N ALA A 1071 -10.84 -27.04 20.19
CA ALA A 1071 -9.90 -28.14 20.45
C ALA A 1071 -8.95 -27.79 21.59
N LEU A 1072 -8.54 -28.80 22.35
CA LEU A 1072 -7.54 -28.67 23.40
C LEU A 1072 -6.15 -28.95 22.83
N ILE A 1073 -5.21 -28.04 23.03
CA ILE A 1073 -3.79 -28.28 22.74
C ILE A 1073 -3.24 -29.13 23.89
N VAL A 1074 -3.04 -30.42 23.66
CA VAL A 1074 -2.61 -31.36 24.71
C VAL A 1074 -1.08 -31.41 24.91
N GLY A 1075 -0.34 -30.80 23.98
CA GLY A 1075 1.12 -30.76 23.99
C GLY A 1075 1.66 -30.77 22.57
N GLN A 1076 2.80 -31.44 22.39
CA GLN A 1076 3.50 -31.53 21.12
C GLN A 1076 3.70 -32.99 20.71
N ALA A 1077 3.68 -33.29 19.41
CA ALA A 1077 4.09 -34.58 18.86
C ALA A 1077 5.61 -34.65 18.64
N ALA A 1078 6.24 -33.50 18.39
CA ALA A 1078 7.68 -33.28 18.35
C ALA A 1078 7.96 -31.80 18.68
N PRO A 1079 9.21 -31.41 19.01
CA PRO A 1079 9.52 -30.02 19.33
C PRO A 1079 9.00 -29.04 18.27
N GLY A 1080 8.09 -28.15 18.66
CA GLY A 1080 7.44 -27.18 17.77
C GLY A 1080 6.34 -27.72 16.84
N VAL A 1081 5.90 -28.97 17.03
CA VAL A 1081 4.82 -29.64 16.28
C VAL A 1081 3.62 -29.88 17.21
N PRO A 1082 2.60 -28.99 17.22
CA PRO A 1082 1.49 -29.06 18.15
C PRO A 1082 0.57 -30.27 17.94
N LEU A 1083 -0.01 -30.73 19.05
CA LEU A 1083 -0.95 -31.85 19.13
C LEU A 1083 -2.26 -31.39 19.75
N TRP A 1084 -3.34 -31.54 19.01
CA TRP A 1084 -4.68 -31.13 19.41
C TRP A 1084 -5.58 -32.34 19.66
N ARG A 1085 -6.61 -32.13 20.49
CA ARG A 1085 -7.70 -33.08 20.71
C ARG A 1085 -9.03 -32.34 20.81
N CYS A 1086 -10.00 -32.70 19.98
CA CYS A 1086 -11.36 -32.18 20.06
C CYS A 1086 -12.30 -33.25 20.63
N ASN A 1087 -13.01 -32.90 21.70
CA ASN A 1087 -14.00 -33.77 22.35
C ASN A 1087 -15.45 -33.31 22.12
N GLU A 1088 -15.70 -32.37 21.21
CA GLU A 1088 -17.06 -31.91 20.91
C GLU A 1088 -17.81 -32.93 20.05
N GLU A 1089 -19.13 -32.97 20.20
CA GLU A 1089 -20.00 -33.86 19.40
C GLU A 1089 -20.06 -33.44 17.93
N THR A 1090 -19.85 -32.16 17.64
CA THR A 1090 -19.80 -31.59 16.30
C THR A 1090 -18.57 -32.05 15.51
N SER A 1091 -17.50 -32.49 16.18
CA SER A 1091 -16.26 -32.91 15.53
C SER A 1091 -16.36 -34.33 14.96
N ARG A 1092 -15.98 -34.49 13.70
CA ARG A 1092 -15.72 -35.81 13.12
C ARG A 1092 -14.55 -36.46 13.85
N HIS A 1093 -14.60 -37.78 13.94
CA HIS A 1093 -13.59 -38.60 14.61
C HIS A 1093 -13.25 -38.07 16.01
N ARG A 1094 -14.29 -37.80 16.81
CA ARG A 1094 -14.19 -37.29 18.19
C ARG A 1094 -13.03 -37.94 18.96
N SER A 1095 -12.27 -37.10 19.65
CA SER A 1095 -11.10 -37.45 20.46
C SER A 1095 -9.90 -38.02 19.71
N VAL A 1096 -9.92 -38.07 18.36
CA VAL A 1096 -8.74 -38.47 17.59
C VAL A 1096 -7.58 -37.50 17.85
N PRO A 1097 -6.36 -38.01 18.11
CA PRO A 1097 -5.16 -37.19 18.14
C PRO A 1097 -4.93 -36.52 16.79
N PHE A 1098 -4.88 -35.19 16.77
CA PHE A 1098 -4.68 -34.39 15.57
C PHE A 1098 -3.37 -33.60 15.66
N VAL A 1099 -2.39 -33.98 14.84
CA VAL A 1099 -1.09 -33.31 14.76
C VAL A 1099 -1.15 -32.19 13.72
N VAL A 1100 -0.97 -30.96 14.18
CA VAL A 1100 -0.82 -29.77 13.33
C VAL A 1100 0.67 -29.62 13.03
N PHE A 1101 1.12 -30.08 11.87
CA PHE A 1101 2.53 -30.10 11.53
C PHE A 1101 2.92 -28.86 10.69
N PRO A 1102 3.70 -27.91 11.24
CA PRO A 1102 4.07 -26.70 10.51
C PRO A 1102 4.93 -26.96 9.26
N GLY A 1103 4.82 -26.08 8.26
CA GLY A 1103 5.54 -26.25 6.98
C GLY A 1103 7.06 -26.27 7.11
N ASN A 1104 7.62 -25.46 8.02
CA ASN A 1104 9.04 -25.13 8.10
C ASN A 1104 9.73 -25.59 9.41
N VAL A 1105 9.08 -26.40 10.24
CA VAL A 1105 9.60 -26.90 11.54
C VAL A 1105 9.99 -28.38 11.46
N GLY A 1106 10.86 -28.82 12.37
CA GLY A 1106 11.40 -30.19 12.44
C GLY A 1106 12.63 -30.42 11.56
N SER A 1107 13.33 -31.54 11.76
CA SER A 1107 14.36 -32.05 10.85
C SER A 1107 13.71 -32.77 9.65
N GLU A 1108 14.52 -33.26 8.72
CA GLU A 1108 14.04 -34.13 7.64
C GLU A 1108 13.42 -35.44 8.15
N THR A 1109 13.77 -35.88 9.36
CA THR A 1109 13.32 -37.17 9.92
C THR A 1109 12.14 -37.07 10.88
N THR A 1110 11.82 -35.88 11.38
CA THR A 1110 10.81 -35.69 12.46
C THR A 1110 9.44 -36.28 12.13
N LEU A 1111 8.97 -36.17 10.88
CA LEU A 1111 7.68 -36.76 10.48
C LEU A 1111 7.70 -38.29 10.56
N ALA A 1112 8.79 -38.90 10.09
CA ALA A 1112 8.98 -40.35 10.15
C ALA A 1112 9.02 -40.85 11.60
N GLU A 1113 9.73 -40.13 12.46
CA GLU A 1113 9.87 -40.47 13.88
C GLU A 1113 8.52 -40.46 14.62
N ILE A 1114 7.69 -39.43 14.40
CA ILE A 1114 6.33 -39.39 14.98
C ILE A 1114 5.51 -40.59 14.51
N VAL A 1115 5.51 -40.85 13.20
CA VAL A 1115 4.71 -41.91 12.58
C VAL A 1115 5.17 -43.29 13.02
N GLU A 1116 6.47 -43.54 13.19
CA GLU A 1116 7.02 -44.78 13.74
C GLU A 1116 6.66 -44.96 15.21
N GLN A 1117 6.79 -43.91 16.02
CA GLN A 1117 6.47 -43.96 17.44
C GLN A 1117 5.00 -44.28 17.70
N TRP A 1118 4.10 -43.89 16.80
CA TRP A 1118 2.65 -44.06 16.92
C TRP A 1118 2.11 -45.20 16.03
N ALA A 1119 2.99 -45.92 15.32
CA ALA A 1119 2.66 -47.12 14.54
C ALA A 1119 2.14 -48.25 15.44
N LEU A 1120 1.43 -49.22 14.84
CA LEU A 1120 0.91 -50.41 15.53
C LEU A 1120 1.92 -51.56 15.62
#